data_AF-A0A261USJ1-F1
#
_entry.id   AF-A0A261USJ1-F1
#
_cell.length_a   1.000
_cell.length_b   1.000
_cell.length_c   1.000
_cell.angle_alpha   90.00
_cell.angle_beta   90.00
_cell.angle_gamma   90.00
#
_symmetry.space_group_name_H-M   'P 1'
#
loop_
_entity.id
_entity.type
_entity.pdbx_description
1 polymer ?
#
loop_
_entity_poly.entity_id
_entity_poly.type
_entity_poly.pdbx_seq_one_letter_code
_entity_poly.pdbx_strand_id
1 'polypeptide(L)'
;MGDGMTTYNTGNPVPSTDPRDLRDNAENYDTAMNDRDSPSWIDRLGRPRKTFAEIERLADPGTVLAAVETAEEAARTAVAANRTIFRATKAELLAAMQGPPAQLDETPGKVTNDPGHTVENPVNGDYVWRNGQLVYSAAQPATREEVDYALETYSALVGEPVEQYEFFNEYPVPEFFTDKAYVGTDSADFVIESKTTSGEFVFNGSASSGDETQYEFHNAPDTEGMGSVFVDRNEYIFANFSQVGDWSGEATPANSEANLKFPLNPLTQMLGQILYGQSLYMGCRGIPPLSTDQPYSNWTFGQGPRSTRPGGTGGGTGTQSAIPLIENTSNIAGNGSPDPGETPCSGAANFFSVQIKDWGIDPNALPVFSSTAGHGGYSITQLNENSSWIAVWRDHVTQQKARAEEMGKEYIVPVLHYGQGESDGGMDEIVWRNYFLALYAYQVSFVKSVTGQKWTPPMHTYQNWATGNASNPAKAYLWLARNYPNTFRLVTPLYHLPRADYASDGTHLSNIGSKHLGCYLGRASADVVLSRPMTNFIMPGKPVYESDTRIRIPHASGFPLQLTETTAQSGYKVLTGGEDAGVPVVTLDEYKNVILTLPQSVSPEDLVVRYARDYKPEGIVLNGGAGDLCDTDPSTVIISDELRSLRSYCPSFVETVTLSRV
;
A
#
# COMPACT_ATOMS: atom_id res chain seq x y z
N MET A 1 -13.93 37.56 39.25
CA MET A 1 -15.23 38.25 39.27
C MET A 1 -15.80 38.07 37.88
N GLY A 2 -17.01 37.58 37.63
CA GLY A 2 -18.08 37.02 38.46
C GLY A 2 -19.21 36.67 37.47
N ASP A 3 -19.91 35.56 37.62
CA ASP A 3 -20.70 34.98 36.52
C ASP A 3 -21.72 35.95 35.92
N GLY A 4 -21.49 36.33 34.66
CA GLY A 4 -22.19 37.40 33.96
C GLY A 4 -23.61 37.03 33.55
N MET A 5 -24.54 37.01 34.51
CA MET A 5 -25.94 37.28 34.19
C MET A 5 -26.12 38.77 33.94
N THR A 6 -26.92 39.12 32.93
CA THR A 6 -27.29 40.51 32.63
C THR A 6 -28.09 41.16 33.76
N THR A 7 -28.08 42.49 33.84
CA THR A 7 -28.61 43.24 34.99
C THR A 7 -30.05 42.86 35.39
N TYR A 8 -30.93 42.52 34.44
CA TYR A 8 -32.33 42.21 34.74
C TYR A 8 -32.75 40.75 34.50
N ASN A 9 -32.06 40.02 33.63
CA ASN A 9 -32.27 38.62 33.24
C ASN A 9 -33.76 38.20 33.20
N THR A 10 -34.54 38.86 32.34
CA THR A 10 -36.01 38.79 32.37
C THR A 10 -36.60 37.42 32.02
N GLY A 11 -35.85 36.57 31.32
CA GLY A 11 -36.34 35.34 30.70
C GLY A 11 -37.25 35.53 29.47
N ASN A 12 -37.52 36.76 29.04
CA ASN A 12 -38.38 37.03 27.87
C ASN A 12 -37.76 36.47 26.56
N PRO A 13 -38.57 35.97 25.60
CA PRO A 13 -38.07 35.46 24.32
C PRO A 13 -37.35 36.54 23.49
N VAL A 14 -36.68 36.11 22.41
CA VAL A 14 -36.11 37.01 21.37
C VAL A 14 -37.06 36.97 20.16
N PRO A 15 -37.53 38.12 19.62
CA PRO A 15 -37.36 39.49 20.13
C PRO A 15 -38.22 39.78 21.38
N SER A 16 -37.82 40.80 22.15
CA SER A 16 -38.59 41.36 23.27
C SER A 16 -38.71 42.88 23.10
N THR A 17 -39.79 43.46 23.62
CA THR A 17 -40.03 44.91 23.67
C THR A 17 -39.90 45.49 25.09
N ASP A 18 -39.49 44.69 26.08
CA ASP A 18 -39.25 45.16 27.45
C ASP A 18 -38.01 46.07 27.50
N PRO A 19 -38.09 47.30 28.06
CA PRO A 19 -36.94 48.20 28.18
C PRO A 19 -35.76 47.61 28.98
N ARG A 20 -36.01 46.62 29.84
CA ARG A 20 -34.96 45.90 30.58
C ARG A 20 -34.16 44.99 29.67
N ASP A 21 -34.82 44.29 28.75
CA ASP A 21 -34.15 43.46 27.75
C ASP A 21 -33.29 44.29 26.80
N LEU A 22 -33.69 45.53 26.49
CA LEU A 22 -32.86 46.43 25.68
C LEU A 22 -31.49 46.69 26.34
N ARG A 23 -31.48 46.94 27.66
CA ARG A 23 -30.23 47.13 28.42
C ARG A 23 -29.45 45.82 28.54
N ASP A 24 -30.10 44.71 28.87
CA ASP A 24 -29.46 43.39 28.93
C ASP A 24 -28.83 42.97 27.59
N ASN A 25 -29.48 43.26 26.45
CA ASN A 25 -28.90 43.02 25.13
C ASN A 25 -27.69 43.92 24.85
N ALA A 26 -27.68 45.17 25.34
CA ALA A 26 -26.57 46.09 25.15
C ALA A 26 -25.33 45.72 25.99
N GLU A 27 -25.52 45.37 27.27
CA GLU A 27 -24.46 44.87 28.16
C GLU A 27 -23.83 43.58 27.58
N ASN A 28 -24.67 42.67 27.09
CA ASN A 28 -24.21 41.47 26.39
C ASN A 28 -23.45 41.77 25.09
N TYR A 29 -23.93 42.69 24.26
CA TYR A 29 -23.29 43.00 22.97
C TYR A 29 -21.91 43.64 23.17
N ASP A 30 -21.76 44.48 24.19
CA ASP A 30 -20.47 45.03 24.58
C ASP A 30 -19.48 43.92 24.98
N THR A 31 -19.89 43.00 25.88
CA THR A 31 -19.08 41.82 26.24
C THR A 31 -18.78 40.93 25.01
N ALA A 32 -19.76 40.69 24.15
CA ALA A 32 -19.62 39.82 22.99
C ALA A 32 -18.58 40.31 21.97
N MET A 33 -18.47 41.64 21.81
CA MET A 33 -17.59 42.26 20.82
C MET A 33 -16.24 42.71 21.39
N ASN A 34 -16.21 43.19 22.64
CA ASN A 34 -15.07 43.92 23.19
C ASN A 34 -14.27 43.15 24.26
N ASP A 35 -14.79 42.05 24.82
CA ASP A 35 -14.00 41.17 25.68
C ASP A 35 -12.96 40.41 24.83
N ARG A 36 -11.69 40.50 25.23
CA ARG A 36 -10.53 39.89 24.57
C ARG A 36 -9.84 38.81 25.42
N ASP A 37 -10.22 38.69 26.68
CA ASP A 37 -9.63 37.77 27.65
C ASP A 37 -10.51 36.52 27.85
N SER A 38 -11.84 36.68 27.79
CA SER A 38 -12.80 35.58 27.84
C SER A 38 -13.03 35.00 26.43
N PRO A 39 -12.90 33.67 26.22
CA PRO A 39 -13.23 33.04 24.93
C PRO A 39 -14.75 32.89 24.70
N SER A 40 -15.55 33.09 25.75
CA SER A 40 -17.00 32.90 25.71
C SER A 40 -17.75 33.79 26.70
N TRP A 41 -18.95 34.21 26.32
CA TRP A 41 -19.92 34.94 27.13
C TRP A 41 -21.27 34.20 27.16
N ILE A 42 -22.18 34.58 28.06
CA ILE A 42 -23.50 33.95 28.20
C ILE A 42 -24.57 34.90 27.65
N ASP A 43 -25.41 34.44 26.71
CA ASP A 43 -26.52 35.26 26.21
C ASP A 43 -27.66 35.40 27.22
N ARG A 44 -28.55 36.38 27.05
CA ARG A 44 -29.69 36.63 27.97
C ARG A 44 -30.75 35.52 28.01
N LEU A 45 -30.51 34.39 27.35
CA LEU A 45 -31.29 33.15 27.46
C LEU A 45 -30.48 32.02 28.14
N GLY A 46 -29.36 32.36 28.80
CA GLY A 46 -28.48 31.45 29.53
C GLY A 46 -27.56 30.60 28.66
N ARG A 47 -27.37 30.93 27.37
CA ARG A 47 -26.62 30.06 26.44
C ARG A 47 -25.19 30.56 26.23
N PRO A 48 -24.16 29.69 26.34
CA PRO A 48 -22.79 30.08 26.03
C PRO A 48 -22.60 30.37 24.54
N ARG A 49 -21.90 31.47 24.25
CA ARG A 49 -21.54 31.98 22.93
C ARG A 49 -20.06 32.32 22.92
N LYS A 50 -19.40 32.30 21.75
CA LYS A 50 -18.02 32.80 21.62
C LYS A 50 -18.00 34.32 21.60
N THR A 51 -16.95 34.92 22.18
CA THR A 51 -16.61 36.33 21.96
C THR A 51 -16.05 36.53 20.55
N PHE A 52 -16.07 37.76 20.05
CA PHE A 52 -15.53 38.07 18.73
C PHE A 52 -14.02 37.79 18.66
N ALA A 53 -13.27 38.08 19.74
CA ALA A 53 -11.84 37.78 19.84
C ALA A 53 -11.51 36.28 19.69
N GLU A 54 -12.33 35.37 20.25
CA GLU A 54 -12.16 33.92 20.05
C GLU A 54 -12.55 33.49 18.62
N ILE A 55 -13.48 34.18 17.97
CA ILE A 55 -13.82 33.95 16.57
C ILE A 55 -12.65 34.38 15.66
N GLU A 56 -12.03 35.54 15.92
CA GLU A 56 -10.81 35.98 15.22
C GLU A 56 -9.64 35.00 15.44
N ARG A 57 -9.39 34.58 16.69
CA ARG A 57 -8.32 33.64 17.05
C ARG A 57 -8.49 32.25 16.40
N LEU A 58 -9.73 31.82 16.18
CA LEU A 58 -10.03 30.56 15.47
C LEU A 58 -10.10 30.71 13.94
N ALA A 59 -10.17 31.94 13.43
CA ALA A 59 -10.11 32.25 12.00
C ALA A 59 -8.68 32.51 11.50
N ASP A 60 -7.73 32.80 12.40
CA ASP A 60 -6.31 32.95 12.09
C ASP A 60 -5.67 31.63 11.59
N PRO A 61 -5.19 31.57 10.34
CA PRO A 61 -4.49 30.40 9.82
C PRO A 61 -3.19 30.07 10.57
N GLY A 62 -2.52 31.07 11.17
CA GLY A 62 -1.31 30.86 11.96
C GLY A 62 -1.56 30.04 13.22
N THR A 63 -2.62 30.37 13.95
CA THR A 63 -3.07 29.63 15.14
C THR A 63 -3.52 28.22 14.79
N VAL A 64 -4.20 28.02 13.64
CA VAL A 64 -4.58 26.68 13.17
C VAL A 64 -3.34 25.87 12.76
N LEU A 65 -2.39 26.47 12.03
CA LEU A 65 -1.16 25.81 11.61
C LEU A 65 -0.28 25.43 12.82
N ALA A 66 -0.08 26.35 13.77
CA ALA A 66 0.67 26.07 14.99
C ALA A 66 0.00 24.98 15.85
N ALA A 67 -1.33 24.91 15.87
CA ALA A 67 -2.07 23.83 16.53
C ALA A 67 -1.88 22.48 15.80
N VAL A 68 -1.83 22.47 14.46
CA VAL A 68 -1.50 21.29 13.65
C VAL A 68 -0.05 20.87 13.87
N GLU A 69 0.92 21.78 13.83
CA GLU A 69 2.34 21.49 14.09
C GLU A 69 2.55 20.96 15.52
N THR A 70 1.87 21.52 16.52
CA THR A 70 1.90 21.02 17.90
C THR A 70 1.25 19.64 18.02
N ALA A 71 0.13 19.40 17.32
CA ALA A 71 -0.51 18.09 17.29
C ALA A 71 0.32 17.05 16.53
N GLU A 72 1.00 17.43 15.46
CA GLU A 72 1.97 16.60 14.74
C GLU A 72 3.18 16.28 15.61
N GLU A 73 3.72 17.23 16.38
CA GLU A 73 4.87 16.97 17.24
C GLU A 73 4.50 16.13 18.46
N ALA A 74 3.30 16.34 19.01
CA ALA A 74 2.70 15.44 19.99
C ALA A 74 2.47 14.04 19.40
N ALA A 75 2.05 13.93 18.13
CA ALA A 75 1.90 12.66 17.43
C ALA A 75 3.25 12.00 17.11
N ARG A 76 4.28 12.75 16.70
CA ARG A 76 5.66 12.24 16.51
C ARG A 76 6.23 11.73 17.82
N THR A 77 6.01 12.45 18.92
CA THR A 77 6.37 12.04 20.29
C THR A 77 5.60 10.79 20.72
N ALA A 78 4.28 10.74 20.50
CA ALA A 78 3.44 9.60 20.83
C ALA A 78 3.76 8.36 19.98
N VAL A 79 4.10 8.51 18.70
CA VAL A 79 4.58 7.43 17.83
C VAL A 79 5.96 6.95 18.27
N ALA A 80 6.85 7.84 18.71
CA ALA A 80 8.14 7.46 19.30
C ALA A 80 7.94 6.66 20.59
N ALA A 81 7.04 7.09 21.48
CA ALA A 81 6.69 6.39 22.72
C ALA A 81 6.00 5.04 22.45
N ASN A 82 4.98 5.00 21.59
CA ASN A 82 4.28 3.77 21.19
C ASN A 82 5.22 2.77 20.51
N ARG A 83 6.22 3.23 19.73
CA ARG A 83 7.28 2.38 19.15
C ARG A 83 8.19 1.78 20.22
N THR A 84 8.43 2.48 21.32
CA THR A 84 9.17 1.94 22.49
C THR A 84 8.32 0.93 23.27
N ILE A 85 7.06 1.27 23.56
CA ILE A 85 6.10 0.37 24.23
C ILE A 85 5.92 -0.92 23.41
N PHE A 86 5.68 -0.81 22.11
CA PHE A 86 5.50 -1.96 21.21
C PHE A 86 6.74 -2.87 21.15
N ARG A 87 7.95 -2.33 21.35
CA ARG A 87 9.18 -3.14 21.47
C ARG A 87 9.20 -3.93 22.79
N ALA A 88 8.81 -3.31 23.91
CA ALA A 88 8.67 -3.99 25.19
C ALA A 88 7.58 -5.09 25.14
N THR A 89 6.36 -4.74 24.72
CA THR A 89 5.25 -5.71 24.62
C THR A 89 5.53 -6.83 23.62
N LYS A 90 6.29 -6.58 22.54
CA LYS A 90 6.76 -7.65 21.64
C LYS A 90 7.73 -8.61 22.35
N ALA A 91 8.60 -8.13 23.23
CA ALA A 91 9.52 -8.97 24.00
C ALA A 91 8.77 -9.81 25.05
N GLU A 92 7.80 -9.22 25.75
CA GLU A 92 6.91 -9.94 26.67
C GLU A 92 6.08 -11.01 25.95
N LEU A 93 5.55 -10.70 24.76
CA LEU A 93 4.81 -11.65 23.94
C LEU A 93 5.71 -12.78 23.42
N LEU A 94 6.96 -12.48 23.05
CA LEU A 94 7.96 -13.50 22.68
C LEU A 94 8.27 -14.44 23.85
N ALA A 95 8.41 -13.92 25.07
CA ALA A 95 8.58 -14.75 26.27
C ALA A 95 7.33 -15.60 26.56
N ALA A 96 6.13 -15.05 26.40
CA ALA A 96 4.88 -15.80 26.52
C ALA A 96 4.71 -16.89 25.43
N MET A 97 5.36 -16.73 24.28
CA MET A 97 5.40 -17.72 23.19
C MET A 97 6.50 -18.79 23.37
N GLN A 98 7.31 -18.74 24.43
CA GLN A 98 8.30 -19.79 24.76
C GLN A 98 7.72 -20.97 25.56
N GLY A 99 6.39 -21.17 25.56
CA GLY A 99 5.82 -22.48 25.83
C GLY A 99 5.97 -23.36 24.59
N PRO A 100 6.85 -24.38 24.58
CA PRO A 100 7.22 -25.08 23.35
C PRO A 100 6.03 -25.87 22.78
N PRO A 101 5.67 -25.69 21.49
CA PRO A 101 4.81 -26.65 20.81
C PRO A 101 5.54 -27.99 20.70
N ALA A 102 4.80 -29.11 20.78
CA ALA A 102 5.40 -30.44 20.65
C ALA A 102 6.06 -30.60 19.27
N GLN A 103 7.38 -30.72 19.25
CA GLN A 103 8.14 -30.92 18.02
C GLN A 103 7.85 -32.31 17.45
N LEU A 104 7.77 -32.40 16.12
CA LEU A 104 7.45 -33.64 15.43
C LEU A 104 8.62 -34.62 15.49
N ASP A 105 8.33 -35.92 15.49
CA ASP A 105 9.38 -36.93 15.39
C ASP A 105 10.15 -36.81 14.08
N GLU A 106 11.44 -37.13 14.16
CA GLU A 106 12.50 -36.93 13.17
C GLU A 106 12.85 -35.47 12.84
N THR A 107 12.34 -34.49 13.60
CA THR A 107 12.80 -33.08 13.51
C THR A 107 14.25 -32.96 14.02
N PRO A 108 15.21 -32.43 13.24
CA PRO A 108 16.56 -32.15 13.72
C PRO A 108 16.58 -31.06 14.80
N GLY A 109 17.57 -31.11 15.69
CA GLY A 109 17.86 -30.09 16.68
C GLY A 109 19.37 -30.00 16.94
N LYS A 110 19.82 -28.92 17.57
CA LYS A 110 21.25 -28.70 17.86
C LYS A 110 21.39 -28.18 19.28
N VAL A 111 22.30 -28.76 20.05
CA VAL A 111 22.64 -28.30 21.40
C VAL A 111 24.01 -27.67 21.34
N THR A 112 24.11 -26.41 21.78
CA THR A 112 25.37 -25.68 21.87
C THR A 112 25.49 -25.05 23.25
N ASN A 113 26.71 -25.01 23.79
CA ASN A 113 27.05 -24.42 25.07
C ASN A 113 26.30 -24.99 26.30
N ASP A 114 25.93 -26.29 26.28
CA ASP A 114 25.52 -26.98 27.51
C ASP A 114 26.68 -27.00 28.54
N PRO A 115 26.47 -26.53 29.78
CA PRO A 115 27.53 -26.46 30.80
C PRO A 115 28.11 -27.81 31.26
N GLY A 116 27.46 -28.93 30.93
CA GLY A 116 27.93 -30.30 31.19
C GLY A 116 28.78 -30.90 30.06
N HIS A 117 29.04 -30.14 28.99
CA HIS A 117 29.88 -30.58 27.89
C HIS A 117 31.35 -30.73 28.29
N THR A 118 31.91 -31.90 28.03
CA THR A 118 33.34 -32.24 28.24
C THR A 118 33.82 -33.18 27.15
N VAL A 119 35.13 -33.36 26.99
CA VAL A 119 35.71 -34.24 25.96
C VAL A 119 35.28 -35.70 26.16
N GLU A 120 35.13 -36.15 27.41
CA GLU A 120 34.62 -37.48 27.74
C GLU A 120 33.08 -37.60 27.73
N ASN A 121 32.34 -36.48 27.63
CA ASN A 121 30.87 -36.44 27.56
C ASN A 121 30.39 -35.30 26.63
N PRO A 122 30.43 -35.52 25.30
CA PRO A 122 30.10 -34.49 24.31
C PRO A 122 28.57 -34.34 24.16
N VAL A 123 27.95 -33.55 25.03
CA VAL A 123 26.51 -33.20 24.99
C VAL A 123 26.19 -31.93 24.15
N ASN A 124 27.17 -31.43 23.38
CA ASN A 124 26.95 -30.40 22.37
C ASN A 124 27.18 -31.05 21.01
N GLY A 125 26.39 -30.64 20.02
CA GLY A 125 26.35 -31.24 18.69
C GLY A 125 24.91 -31.35 18.18
N ASP A 126 24.74 -32.11 17.11
CA ASP A 126 23.44 -32.33 16.47
C ASP A 126 22.67 -33.49 17.11
N TYR A 127 21.36 -33.32 17.16
CA TYR A 127 20.36 -34.20 17.77
C TYR A 127 19.18 -34.38 16.81
N VAL A 128 18.35 -35.40 17.04
CA VAL A 128 17.07 -35.61 16.34
C VAL A 128 15.98 -35.90 17.37
N TRP A 129 14.82 -35.26 17.24
CA TRP A 129 13.65 -35.56 18.05
C TRP A 129 13.12 -36.97 17.72
N ARG A 130 13.04 -37.85 18.71
CA ARG A 130 12.43 -39.18 18.60
C ARG A 130 11.64 -39.53 19.86
N ASN A 131 10.43 -40.04 19.67
CA ASN A 131 9.41 -40.31 20.69
C ASN A 131 9.23 -39.17 21.71
N GLY A 132 9.29 -37.92 21.25
CA GLY A 132 9.17 -36.75 22.11
C GLY A 132 10.41 -36.43 22.99
N GLN A 133 11.60 -36.91 22.63
CA GLN A 133 12.87 -36.56 23.27
C GLN A 133 13.96 -36.24 22.24
N LEU A 134 14.90 -35.35 22.58
CA LEU A 134 16.11 -35.13 21.80
C LEU A 134 17.09 -36.31 21.98
N VAL A 135 17.45 -36.98 20.89
CA VAL A 135 18.43 -38.08 20.84
C VAL A 135 19.66 -37.64 20.06
N TYR A 136 20.87 -37.84 20.59
CA TYR A 136 22.12 -37.40 19.96
C TYR A 136 22.34 -38.08 18.60
N SER A 137 22.79 -37.33 17.60
CA SER A 137 23.05 -37.85 16.26
C SER A 137 24.35 -38.68 16.23
N ALA A 138 24.32 -39.82 15.53
CA ALA A 138 25.49 -40.68 15.30
C ALA A 138 26.38 -40.22 14.13
N ALA A 139 25.92 -39.21 13.37
CA ALA A 139 26.74 -38.44 12.46
C ALA A 139 26.79 -37.00 12.99
N GLN A 140 27.98 -36.41 13.04
CA GLN A 140 28.20 -35.05 13.53
C GLN A 140 28.93 -34.24 12.45
N PRO A 141 28.70 -32.92 12.37
CA PRO A 141 29.58 -32.05 11.61
C PRO A 141 30.97 -32.09 12.25
N ALA A 142 31.98 -31.94 11.40
CA ALA A 142 33.36 -31.95 11.82
C ALA A 142 33.87 -30.49 11.90
N THR A 143 34.81 -30.21 12.80
CA THR A 143 35.17 -28.87 13.32
C THR A 143 36.10 -28.01 12.42
N ARG A 144 37.36 -27.74 12.80
CA ARG A 144 38.32 -26.93 11.99
C ARG A 144 39.72 -27.54 11.87
N GLU A 145 40.22 -28.18 12.92
CA GLU A 145 41.65 -28.54 13.02
C GLU A 145 42.00 -29.82 12.24
N GLU A 146 41.01 -30.66 11.91
CA GLU A 146 41.28 -31.92 11.20
C GLU A 146 41.20 -31.90 9.64
N VAL A 147 40.52 -30.99 8.88
CA VAL A 147 40.66 -30.99 7.39
C VAL A 147 42.03 -30.44 7.05
N ASP A 148 42.52 -29.49 7.84
CA ASP A 148 43.90 -29.05 7.76
C ASP A 148 44.83 -30.29 7.93
N TYR A 149 44.57 -31.17 8.90
CA TYR A 149 45.26 -32.48 9.04
C TYR A 149 45.00 -33.48 7.89
N ALA A 150 43.79 -33.57 7.36
CA ALA A 150 43.42 -34.52 6.31
C ALA A 150 43.92 -34.10 4.91
N LEU A 151 43.95 -32.80 4.62
CA LEU A 151 44.57 -32.21 3.44
C LEU A 151 46.10 -32.25 3.54
N GLU A 152 46.69 -32.02 4.71
CA GLU A 152 48.12 -32.30 4.91
C GLU A 152 48.44 -33.78 4.63
N THR A 153 47.63 -34.69 5.20
CA THR A 153 47.77 -36.14 4.98
C THR A 153 47.58 -36.52 3.51
N TYR A 154 46.58 -35.96 2.82
CA TYR A 154 46.30 -36.21 1.41
C TYR A 154 47.41 -35.65 0.50
N SER A 155 47.84 -34.41 0.71
CA SER A 155 48.94 -33.78 -0.03
C SER A 155 50.25 -34.57 0.12
N ALA A 156 50.54 -35.04 1.33
CA ALA A 156 51.68 -35.92 1.60
C ALA A 156 51.56 -37.32 0.95
N LEU A 157 50.34 -37.76 0.60
CA LEU A 157 50.07 -39.05 -0.05
C LEU A 157 50.15 -38.96 -1.59
N VAL A 158 49.66 -37.87 -2.19
CA VAL A 158 49.61 -37.69 -3.66
C VAL A 158 50.86 -37.01 -4.22
N GLY A 159 51.60 -36.25 -3.41
CA GLY A 159 52.90 -35.66 -3.78
C GLY A 159 52.83 -34.34 -4.55
N GLU A 160 51.63 -33.86 -4.87
CA GLU A 160 51.36 -32.54 -5.49
C GLU A 160 50.71 -31.61 -4.44
N PRO A 161 50.97 -30.28 -4.49
CA PRO A 161 50.33 -29.33 -3.60
C PRO A 161 48.88 -29.04 -4.00
N VAL A 162 47.98 -28.91 -3.03
CA VAL A 162 46.62 -28.37 -3.25
C VAL A 162 46.73 -26.85 -3.38
N GLU A 163 46.59 -26.32 -4.60
CA GLU A 163 46.89 -24.89 -4.88
C GLU A 163 45.77 -23.90 -4.50
N GLN A 164 44.51 -24.33 -4.36
CA GLN A 164 43.39 -23.46 -3.93
C GLN A 164 42.34 -24.18 -3.08
N TYR A 165 41.84 -23.47 -2.06
CA TYR A 165 40.54 -23.68 -1.41
C TYR A 165 40.09 -22.35 -0.77
N GLU A 166 38.80 -22.03 -0.81
CA GLU A 166 38.23 -20.77 -0.27
C GLU A 166 37.14 -21.04 0.76
N PHE A 167 37.20 -20.33 1.89
CA PHE A 167 36.16 -20.39 2.93
C PHE A 167 35.33 -19.10 2.93
N PHE A 168 34.06 -19.24 2.55
CA PHE A 168 33.11 -18.13 2.37
C PHE A 168 32.33 -17.87 3.66
N ASN A 169 32.85 -16.93 4.46
CA ASN A 169 32.29 -16.54 5.75
C ASN A 169 31.80 -15.08 5.82
N GLU A 170 31.66 -14.40 4.66
CA GLU A 170 31.10 -13.05 4.56
C GLU A 170 29.96 -12.95 3.53
N TYR A 171 28.89 -12.24 3.92
CA TYR A 171 27.60 -12.01 3.25
C TYR A 171 26.54 -13.15 3.30
N PRO A 172 25.24 -12.80 3.44
CA PRO A 172 24.24 -13.73 3.96
C PRO A 172 23.54 -14.56 2.88
N VAL A 173 23.48 -15.87 3.14
CA VAL A 173 22.55 -16.81 2.52
C VAL A 173 21.44 -17.16 3.53
N PRO A 174 20.18 -17.43 3.11
CA PRO A 174 19.15 -17.98 3.99
C PRO A 174 19.57 -19.25 4.75
N GLU A 175 19.19 -19.32 6.01
CA GLU A 175 19.48 -20.41 6.95
C GLU A 175 18.83 -21.74 6.49
N PHE A 176 19.57 -22.64 5.82
CA PHE A 176 19.27 -24.08 5.82
C PHE A 176 20.44 -25.02 5.52
N PHE A 177 21.58 -24.52 5.01
CA PHE A 177 22.80 -25.30 4.84
C PHE A 177 24.03 -24.48 5.28
N THR A 178 24.74 -24.97 6.28
CA THR A 178 26.11 -24.59 6.63
C THR A 178 26.94 -25.87 6.79
N ASP A 179 28.26 -25.73 6.91
CA ASP A 179 29.19 -26.83 7.22
C ASP A 179 29.35 -27.89 6.11
N LYS A 180 29.72 -27.42 4.90
CA LYS A 180 30.38 -28.22 3.85
C LYS A 180 31.66 -27.52 3.38
N ALA A 181 32.64 -28.31 2.94
CA ALA A 181 33.86 -27.85 2.27
C ALA A 181 33.97 -28.47 0.87
N TYR A 182 34.41 -27.67 -0.11
CA TYR A 182 34.65 -28.09 -1.49
C TYR A 182 36.16 -28.08 -1.77
N VAL A 183 36.64 -29.07 -2.52
CA VAL A 183 38.02 -29.15 -3.01
C VAL A 183 37.96 -29.34 -4.52
N GLY A 184 38.48 -28.36 -5.25
CA GLY A 184 38.61 -28.39 -6.71
C GLY A 184 40.04 -28.72 -7.13
N THR A 185 40.18 -29.57 -8.15
CA THR A 185 41.40 -29.68 -8.95
C THR A 185 41.03 -29.57 -10.42
N ASP A 186 42.00 -29.27 -11.29
CA ASP A 186 41.79 -28.87 -12.71
C ASP A 186 41.16 -29.96 -13.63
N SER A 187 40.58 -31.02 -13.05
CA SER A 187 39.73 -32.02 -13.73
C SER A 187 38.62 -32.66 -12.87
N ALA A 188 38.45 -32.32 -11.59
CA ALA A 188 37.37 -32.84 -10.74
C ALA A 188 37.09 -31.99 -9.47
N ASP A 189 35.81 -31.83 -9.15
CA ASP A 189 35.29 -31.22 -7.91
C ASP A 189 34.78 -32.29 -6.92
N PHE A 190 35.21 -32.21 -5.66
CA PHE A 190 34.73 -33.06 -4.56
C PHE A 190 34.26 -32.24 -3.37
N VAL A 191 33.30 -32.77 -2.62
CA VAL A 191 32.67 -32.18 -1.43
C VAL A 191 32.79 -33.15 -0.25
N ILE A 192 33.17 -32.65 0.92
CA ILE A 192 33.16 -33.42 2.18
C ILE A 192 31.94 -32.98 3.00
N GLU A 193 31.15 -33.95 3.49
CA GLU A 193 29.80 -33.66 4.02
C GLU A 193 29.52 -34.14 5.46
N SER A 194 30.23 -35.13 6.02
CA SER A 194 30.05 -35.55 7.43
C SER A 194 31.10 -36.55 7.93
N LYS A 195 31.18 -36.68 9.27
CA LYS A 195 31.99 -37.67 10.01
C LYS A 195 31.09 -38.63 10.81
N THR A 196 31.36 -39.93 10.74
CA THR A 196 30.65 -40.97 11.51
C THR A 196 31.20 -41.10 12.93
N THR A 197 30.45 -41.77 13.82
CA THR A 197 30.94 -42.18 15.15
C THR A 197 32.10 -43.19 15.17
N SER A 198 32.51 -43.77 14.03
CA SER A 198 33.78 -44.51 13.89
C SER A 198 34.96 -43.62 13.49
N GLY A 199 34.71 -42.35 13.16
CA GLY A 199 35.68 -41.41 12.62
C GLY A 199 35.75 -41.39 11.09
N GLU A 200 34.83 -42.05 10.39
CA GLU A 200 34.86 -42.23 8.92
C GLU A 200 34.12 -41.12 8.17
N PHE A 201 34.58 -40.84 6.96
CA PHE A 201 34.17 -39.68 6.16
C PHE A 201 33.23 -40.05 5.02
N VAL A 202 32.53 -39.03 4.53
CA VAL A 202 31.62 -39.12 3.38
C VAL A 202 31.98 -38.04 2.37
N PHE A 203 32.38 -38.49 1.17
CA PHE A 203 32.65 -37.65 0.01
C PHE A 203 31.46 -37.71 -0.96
N ASN A 204 31.11 -36.58 -1.55
CA ASN A 204 30.16 -36.47 -2.66
C ASN A 204 30.82 -35.66 -3.79
N GLY A 205 30.63 -36.04 -5.06
CA GLY A 205 31.27 -35.34 -6.18
C GLY A 205 30.50 -35.48 -7.47
N SER A 206 30.59 -34.46 -8.34
CA SER A 206 29.97 -34.47 -9.68
C SER A 206 31.05 -34.54 -10.75
N ALA A 207 31.62 -35.72 -10.97
CA ALA A 207 32.59 -35.95 -12.02
C ALA A 207 31.96 -35.74 -13.41
N SER A 208 32.54 -34.85 -14.22
CA SER A 208 32.16 -34.63 -15.62
C SER A 208 32.84 -35.65 -16.57
N SER A 209 32.71 -36.94 -16.24
CA SER A 209 33.20 -38.07 -17.03
C SER A 209 32.06 -38.98 -17.48
N GLY A 210 32.20 -39.56 -18.67
CA GLY A 210 31.27 -40.59 -19.16
C GLY A 210 31.45 -41.94 -18.45
N ASP A 211 30.40 -42.75 -18.57
CA ASP A 211 30.27 -44.16 -18.18
C ASP A 211 30.31 -44.54 -16.68
N GLU A 212 29.19 -45.16 -16.27
CA GLU A 212 28.97 -46.22 -15.29
C GLU A 212 29.65 -46.27 -13.89
N THR A 213 28.78 -46.46 -12.89
CA THR A 213 28.90 -47.30 -11.67
C THR A 213 29.64 -46.83 -10.39
N GLN A 214 28.79 -46.70 -9.35
CA GLN A 214 28.94 -47.22 -7.97
C GLN A 214 29.85 -46.52 -6.92
N TYR A 215 29.40 -46.72 -5.67
CA TYR A 215 29.99 -46.60 -4.34
C TYR A 215 31.54 -46.74 -4.24
N GLU A 216 32.23 -46.27 -3.18
CA GLU A 216 31.84 -46.34 -1.76
C GLU A 216 32.55 -45.29 -0.85
N PHE A 217 32.47 -45.46 0.47
CA PHE A 217 32.84 -44.51 1.54
C PHE A 217 34.36 -44.44 1.86
N HIS A 218 34.69 -43.79 2.99
CA HIS A 218 35.97 -43.80 3.72
C HIS A 218 37.02 -42.77 3.23
N ASN A 219 37.90 -42.23 4.08
CA ASN A 219 37.95 -42.23 5.55
C ASN A 219 38.38 -40.83 6.00
N ALA A 220 37.90 -40.41 7.16
CA ALA A 220 38.18 -39.12 7.88
C ALA A 220 36.89 -36.40 7.52
N PRO A 221 37.27 -35.06 7.80
CA PRO A 221 36.58 -34.28 8.88
C PRO A 221 36.27 -32.75 8.61
N ASP A 222 36.76 -31.91 9.55
CA ASP A 222 36.73 -30.50 9.95
C ASP A 222 37.17 -29.35 9.01
N THR A 223 36.30 -28.50 8.45
CA THR A 223 36.58 -27.04 8.34
C THR A 223 35.34 -26.18 8.04
N GLU A 224 35.27 -25.02 8.69
CA GLU A 224 34.09 -24.14 8.76
C GLU A 224 33.81 -23.33 7.47
N GLY A 225 32.74 -23.70 6.75
CA GLY A 225 31.88 -22.73 6.05
C GLY A 225 32.22 -22.37 4.60
N MET A 226 31.69 -23.15 3.63
CA MET A 226 31.31 -22.60 2.33
C MET A 226 29.80 -22.37 2.27
N GLY A 227 29.38 -21.10 2.45
CA GLY A 227 27.98 -20.67 2.35
C GLY A 227 27.43 -20.71 0.93
N SER A 228 26.94 -21.87 0.50
CA SER A 228 26.28 -22.07 -0.81
C SER A 228 24.87 -21.47 -0.82
N VAL A 229 24.48 -20.76 -1.89
CA VAL A 229 23.25 -19.94 -1.94
C VAL A 229 21.96 -20.77 -2.02
N PHE A 230 21.01 -20.52 -1.11
CA PHE A 230 19.65 -21.07 -1.14
C PHE A 230 18.60 -20.00 -1.42
N VAL A 231 17.69 -20.28 -2.35
CA VAL A 231 16.60 -19.39 -2.76
C VAL A 231 15.26 -20.09 -2.51
N ASP A 232 14.52 -19.59 -1.51
CA ASP A 232 13.07 -19.80 -1.43
C ASP A 232 12.37 -18.83 -2.40
N ARG A 233 11.15 -19.17 -2.83
CA ARG A 233 10.35 -18.46 -3.85
C ARG A 233 9.91 -17.02 -3.47
N ASN A 234 10.37 -16.46 -2.35
CA ASN A 234 9.85 -15.20 -1.78
C ASN A 234 10.92 -14.11 -1.48
N GLU A 235 12.14 -14.24 -2.02
CA GLU A 235 13.17 -13.17 -2.18
C GLU A 235 13.16 -12.00 -1.16
N TYR A 236 13.61 -12.24 0.08
CA TYR A 236 13.97 -11.15 1.01
C TYR A 236 15.33 -11.39 1.67
N ILE A 237 16.24 -10.42 1.50
CA ILE A 237 17.60 -10.40 2.06
C ILE A 237 17.61 -9.49 3.29
N PHE A 238 18.21 -9.94 4.40
CA PHE A 238 18.49 -9.09 5.57
C PHE A 238 19.85 -9.41 6.21
N ALA A 239 20.51 -8.37 6.73
CA ALA A 239 21.77 -8.44 7.49
C ALA A 239 21.60 -7.81 8.90
N ASN A 240 22.60 -7.98 9.77
CA ASN A 240 22.55 -7.76 11.24
C ASN A 240 22.86 -6.26 11.62
N PHE A 241 23.10 -5.77 12.86
CA PHE A 241 23.67 -6.36 14.09
C PHE A 241 23.16 -5.72 15.42
N SER A 242 23.22 -6.53 16.49
CA SER A 242 23.65 -6.20 17.88
C SER A 242 22.89 -5.21 18.81
N GLN A 243 22.44 -5.80 19.94
CA GLN A 243 22.58 -5.35 21.36
C GLN A 243 21.85 -4.09 21.91
N VAL A 244 21.98 -3.88 23.22
CA VAL A 244 20.87 -3.79 24.21
C VAL A 244 21.25 -2.95 25.45
N GLY A 245 20.26 -2.42 26.19
CA GLY A 245 20.43 -1.87 27.55
C GLY A 245 19.10 -1.79 28.34
N ASP A 246 19.15 -2.03 29.66
CA ASP A 246 17.98 -2.22 30.54
C ASP A 246 17.22 -0.94 30.92
N TRP A 247 15.90 -1.05 31.12
CA TRP A 247 15.31 -0.82 32.46
C TRP A 247 13.90 -1.40 32.65
N SER A 248 13.54 -1.70 33.89
CA SER A 248 12.27 -2.32 34.31
C SER A 248 11.30 -1.32 34.95
N GLY A 249 10.01 -1.42 34.64
CA GLY A 249 8.95 -0.72 35.37
C GLY A 249 7.54 -1.11 34.92
N GLU A 250 6.70 -1.54 35.86
CA GLU A 250 5.29 -1.85 35.59
C GLU A 250 4.51 -0.57 35.26
N ALA A 251 3.71 -0.60 34.19
CA ALA A 251 2.81 0.49 33.80
C ALA A 251 1.43 -0.05 33.45
N THR A 252 0.39 0.44 34.15
CA THR A 252 -1.01 0.07 33.90
C THR A 252 -1.47 0.49 32.50
N PRO A 253 -2.30 -0.31 31.80
CA PRO A 253 -2.62 -0.09 30.39
C PRO A 253 -3.52 1.13 30.17
N ALA A 254 -3.06 2.07 29.33
CA ALA A 254 -3.83 3.22 28.88
C ALA A 254 -3.70 3.43 27.36
N ASN A 255 -4.70 2.93 26.61
CA ASN A 255 -5.05 3.32 25.23
C ASN A 255 -3.90 3.51 24.22
N SER A 256 -3.33 2.41 23.73
CA SER A 256 -2.49 2.43 22.54
C SER A 256 -3.32 2.52 21.25
N GLU A 257 -3.37 3.70 20.62
CA GLU A 257 -3.60 3.78 19.17
C GLU A 257 -2.33 3.32 18.43
N ALA A 258 -2.09 2.01 18.48
CA ALA A 258 -1.15 1.34 17.60
C ALA A 258 -1.71 1.28 16.17
N ASN A 259 -0.82 1.08 15.18
CA ASN A 259 -1.23 0.82 13.79
C ASN A 259 -2.14 -0.41 13.74
N LEU A 260 -3.45 -0.17 13.68
CA LEU A 260 -4.45 -1.23 13.58
C LEU A 260 -4.21 -2.02 12.28
N LYS A 261 -4.32 -3.35 12.36
CA LYS A 261 -4.61 -4.17 11.18
C LYS A 261 -6.10 -4.04 10.84
N PHE A 262 -6.49 -4.34 9.60
CA PHE A 262 -7.91 -4.39 9.27
C PHE A 262 -8.61 -5.48 10.11
N PRO A 263 -9.75 -5.19 10.78
CA PRO A 263 -10.47 -6.16 11.60
C PRO A 263 -11.21 -7.18 10.71
N LEU A 264 -10.49 -8.19 10.26
CA LEU A 264 -11.00 -9.25 9.39
C LEU A 264 -11.80 -10.29 10.19
N ASN A 265 -13.13 -10.24 10.10
CA ASN A 265 -14.04 -11.26 10.63
C ASN A 265 -14.90 -11.85 9.48
N PRO A 266 -14.43 -12.88 8.76
CA PRO A 266 -15.06 -13.29 7.50
C PRO A 266 -16.42 -13.97 7.66
N LEU A 267 -16.86 -14.41 8.85
CA LEU A 267 -18.12 -15.15 8.98
C LEU A 267 -19.34 -14.21 9.05
N THR A 268 -19.28 -13.17 9.89
CA THR A 268 -20.40 -12.24 10.12
C THR A 268 -20.31 -10.96 9.29
N GLN A 269 -19.19 -10.66 8.64
CA GLN A 269 -18.96 -9.36 8.00
C GLN A 269 -19.42 -9.31 6.52
N MET A 270 -19.75 -8.10 6.07
CA MET A 270 -19.94 -7.67 4.69
C MET A 270 -19.16 -6.37 4.46
N LEU A 271 -18.46 -6.26 3.33
CA LEU A 271 -17.58 -5.13 3.03
C LEU A 271 -18.28 -4.08 2.17
N GLY A 272 -18.35 -2.85 2.66
CA GLY A 272 -18.87 -1.71 1.91
C GLY A 272 -17.87 -1.13 0.92
N GLN A 273 -18.17 -1.23 -0.37
CA GLN A 273 -17.40 -0.61 -1.44
C GLN A 273 -18.25 0.48 -2.11
N ILE A 274 -17.88 1.75 -1.90
CA ILE A 274 -18.55 2.90 -2.53
C ILE A 274 -17.52 3.67 -3.34
N LEU A 275 -17.72 3.71 -4.66
CA LEU A 275 -16.94 4.53 -5.59
C LEU A 275 -17.52 5.94 -5.65
N TYR A 276 -16.68 6.96 -5.50
CA TYR A 276 -17.07 8.37 -5.55
C TYR A 276 -16.14 9.20 -6.44
N GLY A 277 -16.62 10.33 -6.98
CA GLY A 277 -15.90 11.11 -7.98
C GLY A 277 -16.74 11.36 -9.22
N GLN A 278 -16.17 11.21 -10.41
CA GLN A 278 -16.81 11.60 -11.68
C GLN A 278 -17.11 10.45 -12.66
N SER A 279 -17.23 10.78 -13.95
CA SER A 279 -17.75 9.96 -15.05
C SER A 279 -17.17 8.55 -15.14
N LEU A 280 -15.87 8.38 -14.91
CA LEU A 280 -15.20 7.07 -15.00
C LEU A 280 -15.70 6.07 -13.94
N TYR A 281 -15.93 6.53 -12.72
CA TYR A 281 -16.54 5.69 -11.67
C TYR A 281 -18.04 5.48 -11.87
N MET A 282 -18.69 6.27 -12.72
CA MET A 282 -20.06 6.01 -13.19
C MET A 282 -20.11 5.06 -14.39
N GLY A 283 -18.98 4.62 -14.94
CA GLY A 283 -18.96 3.78 -16.15
C GLY A 283 -19.57 4.49 -17.36
N CYS A 284 -19.35 5.79 -17.49
CA CYS A 284 -19.73 6.56 -18.69
C CYS A 284 -19.01 5.98 -19.91
N ARG A 285 -19.72 5.78 -21.01
CA ARG A 285 -19.26 5.03 -22.20
C ARG A 285 -18.92 3.55 -21.96
N GLY A 286 -19.26 3.01 -20.80
CA GLY A 286 -19.02 1.60 -20.44
C GLY A 286 -19.98 0.62 -21.10
N ILE A 287 -20.51 0.89 -22.30
CA ILE A 287 -21.51 0.03 -22.95
C ILE A 287 -20.89 -0.99 -23.92
N PRO A 288 -21.50 -2.19 -24.07
CA PRO A 288 -22.51 -2.77 -23.19
C PRO A 288 -21.90 -3.23 -21.84
N PRO A 289 -22.71 -3.40 -20.78
CA PRO A 289 -22.29 -4.13 -19.57
C PRO A 289 -21.68 -5.50 -19.90
N LEU A 290 -20.63 -5.89 -19.17
CA LEU A 290 -19.92 -7.17 -19.28
C LEU A 290 -20.12 -8.06 -18.05
N SER A 291 -20.50 -7.50 -16.91
CA SER A 291 -20.77 -8.22 -15.67
C SER A 291 -22.28 -8.41 -15.46
N THR A 292 -22.91 -9.21 -16.32
CA THR A 292 -24.35 -9.54 -16.27
C THR A 292 -24.71 -10.58 -15.21
N ASP A 293 -23.72 -11.29 -14.68
CA ASP A 293 -23.85 -12.41 -13.77
C ASP A 293 -22.86 -12.28 -12.60
N GLN A 294 -23.19 -12.89 -11.45
CA GLN A 294 -22.47 -12.67 -10.19
C GLN A 294 -21.86 -13.97 -9.62
N PRO A 295 -20.53 -14.18 -9.73
CA PRO A 295 -19.89 -15.46 -9.40
C PRO A 295 -19.47 -15.65 -7.92
N TYR A 296 -19.50 -14.60 -7.09
CA TYR A 296 -18.89 -14.61 -5.75
C TYR A 296 -19.80 -14.06 -4.64
N SER A 297 -21.11 -14.10 -4.83
CA SER A 297 -22.11 -13.60 -3.86
C SER A 297 -21.92 -12.13 -3.43
N ASN A 298 -21.28 -11.31 -4.27
CA ASN A 298 -21.22 -9.85 -4.07
C ASN A 298 -22.59 -9.21 -4.33
N TRP A 299 -22.86 -8.06 -3.70
CA TRP A 299 -24.17 -7.41 -3.68
C TRP A 299 -24.14 -5.98 -4.24
N THR A 300 -25.29 -5.52 -4.70
CA THR A 300 -25.54 -4.12 -5.04
C THR A 300 -26.99 -3.75 -4.74
N PHE A 301 -27.36 -2.49 -4.96
CA PHE A 301 -28.70 -1.99 -4.72
C PHE A 301 -29.71 -2.41 -5.80
N GLY A 302 -31.01 -2.34 -5.50
CA GLY A 302 -32.10 -2.90 -6.32
C GLY A 302 -32.31 -2.32 -7.73
N GLN A 303 -31.60 -1.26 -8.13
CA GLN A 303 -31.52 -0.76 -9.52
C GLN A 303 -30.09 -0.82 -10.10
N GLY A 304 -29.22 -1.63 -9.49
CA GLY A 304 -27.79 -1.76 -9.82
C GLY A 304 -26.88 -0.79 -9.05
N PRO A 305 -25.58 -0.74 -9.40
CA PRO A 305 -24.56 0.05 -8.69
C PRO A 305 -24.84 1.54 -8.59
N ARG A 306 -25.66 2.09 -9.49
CA ARG A 306 -26.05 3.51 -9.58
C ARG A 306 -27.43 3.80 -8.96
N SER A 307 -27.87 3.03 -7.97
CA SER A 307 -29.18 3.25 -7.34
C SER A 307 -29.14 4.43 -6.36
N THR A 308 -30.09 5.35 -6.43
CA THR A 308 -30.27 6.41 -5.41
C THR A 308 -31.36 6.09 -4.39
N ARG A 309 -31.42 6.89 -3.33
CA ARG A 309 -32.48 6.85 -2.33
C ARG A 309 -33.76 7.54 -2.82
N PRO A 310 -34.96 6.96 -2.62
CA PRO A 310 -36.22 7.66 -2.81
C PRO A 310 -36.29 8.99 -2.06
N GLY A 311 -36.49 10.09 -2.79
CA GLY A 311 -36.48 11.45 -2.26
C GLY A 311 -35.10 12.09 -2.05
N GLY A 312 -34.00 11.42 -2.45
CA GLY A 312 -32.63 11.95 -2.40
C GLY A 312 -32.27 12.85 -3.59
N THR A 313 -31.03 13.35 -3.62
CA THR A 313 -30.54 14.38 -4.56
C THR A 313 -30.44 13.92 -6.03
N GLY A 314 -30.59 12.64 -6.35
CA GLY A 314 -30.52 12.11 -7.73
C GLY A 314 -31.61 11.08 -8.03
N GLY A 315 -31.98 10.93 -9.31
CA GLY A 315 -32.98 9.94 -9.74
C GLY A 315 -32.42 8.51 -9.85
N GLY A 316 -33.26 7.53 -10.21
CA GLY A 316 -32.85 6.11 -10.30
C GLY A 316 -32.98 5.37 -8.96
N THR A 317 -34.18 5.45 -8.36
CA THR A 317 -34.45 5.01 -6.98
C THR A 317 -34.34 3.49 -6.79
N GLY A 318 -33.40 3.02 -5.98
CA GLY A 318 -33.18 1.59 -5.75
C GLY A 318 -32.51 1.17 -4.43
N THR A 319 -32.09 2.10 -3.56
CA THR A 319 -31.32 1.73 -2.34
C THR A 319 -32.11 0.96 -1.28
N GLN A 320 -33.44 0.91 -1.38
CA GLN A 320 -34.31 0.23 -0.41
C GLN A 320 -34.24 -1.30 -0.49
N SER A 321 -33.66 -1.87 -1.55
CA SER A 321 -33.44 -3.31 -1.69
C SER A 321 -32.02 -3.60 -2.18
N ALA A 322 -31.62 -4.87 -2.07
CA ALA A 322 -30.36 -5.38 -2.56
C ALA A 322 -30.58 -6.57 -3.50
N ILE A 323 -29.67 -6.73 -4.46
CA ILE A 323 -29.61 -7.80 -5.46
C ILE A 323 -28.14 -8.23 -5.64
N PRO A 324 -27.87 -9.41 -6.23
CA PRO A 324 -26.51 -9.76 -6.64
C PRO A 324 -25.88 -8.66 -7.52
N LEU A 325 -24.59 -8.40 -7.32
CA LEU A 325 -23.83 -7.37 -8.03
C LEU A 325 -23.69 -7.73 -9.52
N ILE A 326 -24.49 -7.04 -10.34
CA ILE A 326 -24.45 -7.05 -11.80
C ILE A 326 -24.47 -5.60 -12.31
N GLU A 327 -23.79 -5.34 -13.43
CA GLU A 327 -23.78 -4.02 -14.08
C GLU A 327 -24.97 -3.87 -15.04
N ASN A 328 -25.40 -2.63 -15.27
CA ASN A 328 -26.55 -2.34 -16.12
C ASN A 328 -26.43 -0.95 -16.79
N THR A 329 -27.38 -0.63 -17.66
CA THR A 329 -27.50 0.68 -18.32
C THR A 329 -28.44 1.65 -17.58
N SER A 330 -28.87 1.32 -16.36
CA SER A 330 -29.74 2.18 -15.54
C SER A 330 -28.98 3.45 -15.14
N ASN A 331 -29.57 4.62 -15.42
CA ASN A 331 -28.94 5.91 -15.17
C ASN A 331 -29.59 6.67 -14.02
N ILE A 332 -28.78 7.43 -13.27
CA ILE A 332 -29.25 8.38 -12.28
C ILE A 332 -29.68 9.64 -13.03
N ALA A 333 -30.98 9.95 -13.04
CA ALA A 333 -31.45 11.19 -13.66
C ALA A 333 -30.77 12.39 -12.97
N GLY A 334 -30.03 13.17 -13.77
CA GLY A 334 -29.25 14.34 -13.34
C GLY A 334 -27.73 14.15 -13.35
N ASN A 335 -27.20 12.93 -13.19
CA ASN A 335 -25.78 12.65 -12.87
C ASN A 335 -24.71 12.97 -13.93
N GLY A 336 -25.04 13.65 -15.03
CA GLY A 336 -24.10 13.96 -16.11
C GLY A 336 -23.46 12.75 -16.83
N SER A 337 -24.03 11.54 -16.72
CA SER A 337 -23.45 10.31 -17.29
C SER A 337 -24.04 9.97 -18.66
N PRO A 338 -23.33 10.21 -19.79
CA PRO A 338 -23.67 9.62 -21.08
C PRO A 338 -23.33 8.12 -21.10
N ASP A 339 -24.17 7.34 -21.78
CA ASP A 339 -23.99 5.90 -22.03
C ASP A 339 -23.45 5.09 -20.83
N PRO A 340 -24.15 5.04 -19.68
CA PRO A 340 -23.75 4.19 -18.57
C PRO A 340 -23.84 2.70 -18.97
N GLY A 341 -22.85 1.90 -18.57
CA GLY A 341 -22.89 0.43 -18.69
C GLY A 341 -22.13 -0.27 -17.56
N GLU A 342 -21.00 -0.89 -17.88
CA GLU A 342 -20.04 -1.44 -16.91
C GLU A 342 -19.40 -0.32 -16.06
N THR A 343 -19.66 -0.28 -14.75
CA THR A 343 -18.84 0.49 -13.80
C THR A 343 -17.63 -0.34 -13.32
N PRO A 344 -16.63 0.28 -12.67
CA PRO A 344 -15.56 -0.48 -12.02
C PRO A 344 -16.01 -1.29 -10.79
N CYS A 345 -17.28 -1.21 -10.36
CA CYS A 345 -17.80 -1.90 -9.16
C CYS A 345 -17.64 -3.42 -9.25
N SER A 346 -18.18 -4.03 -10.30
CA SER A 346 -18.11 -5.49 -10.48
C SER A 346 -16.68 -5.99 -10.71
N GLY A 347 -15.86 -5.22 -11.44
CA GLY A 347 -14.42 -5.52 -11.57
C GLY A 347 -13.69 -5.53 -10.22
N ALA A 348 -13.95 -4.54 -9.37
CA ALA A 348 -13.32 -4.42 -8.06
C ALA A 348 -13.80 -5.47 -7.06
N ALA A 349 -15.11 -5.64 -6.90
CA ALA A 349 -15.67 -6.63 -5.99
C ALA A 349 -15.30 -8.07 -6.40
N ASN A 350 -15.44 -8.41 -7.69
CA ASN A 350 -15.18 -9.78 -8.13
C ASN A 350 -13.68 -10.12 -8.16
N PHE A 351 -12.79 -9.15 -8.44
CA PHE A 351 -11.35 -9.41 -8.33
C PHE A 351 -10.85 -9.42 -6.88
N PHE A 352 -11.44 -8.61 -5.99
CA PHE A 352 -11.24 -8.77 -4.55
C PHE A 352 -11.61 -10.19 -4.09
N SER A 353 -12.75 -10.73 -4.53
CA SER A 353 -13.18 -12.10 -4.24
C SER A 353 -12.17 -13.16 -4.70
N VAL A 354 -11.53 -12.99 -5.86
CA VAL A 354 -10.41 -13.86 -6.30
C VAL A 354 -9.24 -13.75 -5.33
N GLN A 355 -8.79 -12.53 -5.03
CA GLN A 355 -7.62 -12.29 -4.19
C GLN A 355 -7.75 -12.83 -2.75
N ILE A 356 -8.98 -12.93 -2.20
CA ILE A 356 -9.22 -13.58 -0.89
C ILE A 356 -9.38 -15.11 -1.00
N LYS A 357 -9.93 -15.62 -2.11
CA LYS A 357 -10.01 -17.06 -2.40
C LYS A 357 -8.62 -17.69 -2.50
N ASP A 358 -7.71 -17.02 -3.19
CA ASP A 358 -6.31 -17.45 -3.33
C ASP A 358 -5.53 -17.33 -2.00
N TRP A 359 -6.13 -16.68 -0.99
CA TRP A 359 -5.65 -16.62 0.40
C TRP A 359 -6.39 -17.62 1.33
N GLY A 360 -7.16 -18.55 0.77
CA GLY A 360 -7.88 -19.59 1.52
C GLY A 360 -9.21 -19.14 2.17
N ILE A 361 -9.71 -17.94 1.87
CA ILE A 361 -10.99 -17.44 2.40
C ILE A 361 -12.10 -17.67 1.36
N ASP A 362 -13.17 -18.37 1.74
CA ASP A 362 -14.37 -18.49 0.89
C ASP A 362 -14.97 -17.10 0.58
N PRO A 363 -15.10 -16.70 -0.70
CA PRO A 363 -15.73 -15.43 -1.07
C PRO A 363 -17.15 -15.24 -0.55
N ASN A 364 -17.90 -16.33 -0.36
CA ASN A 364 -19.26 -16.28 0.17
C ASN A 364 -19.30 -15.90 1.67
N ALA A 365 -18.20 -16.10 2.38
CA ALA A 365 -18.07 -15.67 3.77
C ALA A 365 -18.02 -14.13 3.85
N LEU A 366 -17.14 -13.51 3.05
CA LEU A 366 -16.82 -12.07 3.08
C LEU A 366 -17.29 -11.33 1.81
N PRO A 367 -18.60 -11.23 1.54
CA PRO A 367 -19.13 -10.59 0.33
C PRO A 367 -18.94 -9.07 0.36
N VAL A 368 -18.75 -8.49 -0.82
CA VAL A 368 -18.66 -7.04 -1.04
C VAL A 368 -20.01 -6.49 -1.48
N PHE A 369 -20.51 -5.46 -0.79
CA PHE A 369 -21.62 -4.63 -1.28
C PHE A 369 -21.03 -3.47 -2.07
N SER A 370 -21.11 -3.50 -3.39
CA SER A 370 -20.54 -2.46 -4.27
C SER A 370 -21.59 -1.50 -4.83
N SER A 371 -21.26 -0.22 -4.86
CA SER A 371 -22.06 0.83 -5.51
C SER A 371 -21.17 2.01 -5.96
N THR A 372 -21.73 2.91 -6.77
CA THR A 372 -21.07 4.15 -7.20
C THR A 372 -22.00 5.35 -7.08
N ALA A 373 -21.51 6.43 -6.48
CA ALA A 373 -22.25 7.65 -6.16
C ALA A 373 -21.71 8.90 -6.88
N GLY A 374 -20.91 8.71 -7.92
CA GLY A 374 -20.26 9.80 -8.66
C GLY A 374 -21.19 10.65 -9.54
N HIS A 375 -20.64 11.72 -10.12
CA HIS A 375 -21.33 12.61 -11.05
C HIS A 375 -20.42 12.98 -12.23
N GLY A 376 -20.84 12.67 -13.46
CA GLY A 376 -20.13 13.05 -14.67
C GLY A 376 -19.91 14.55 -14.77
N GLY A 377 -18.67 14.96 -15.11
CA GLY A 377 -18.27 16.35 -15.33
C GLY A 377 -18.09 17.23 -14.08
N TYR A 378 -18.36 16.75 -12.86
CA TYR A 378 -18.22 17.58 -11.66
C TYR A 378 -16.77 17.86 -11.25
N SER A 379 -16.52 19.10 -10.81
CA SER A 379 -15.30 19.47 -10.09
C SER A 379 -15.28 18.93 -8.66
N ILE A 380 -14.11 18.92 -8.04
CA ILE A 380 -13.97 18.60 -6.60
C ILE A 380 -14.80 19.54 -5.72
N THR A 381 -14.96 20.80 -6.10
CA THR A 381 -15.82 21.77 -5.39
C THR A 381 -17.31 21.47 -5.51
N GLN A 382 -17.73 20.64 -6.48
CA GLN A 382 -19.09 20.13 -6.60
C GLN A 382 -19.27 18.74 -5.94
N LEU A 383 -18.19 18.12 -5.48
CA LEU A 383 -18.15 16.80 -4.83
C LEU A 383 -17.69 16.85 -3.36
N ASN A 384 -17.26 18.02 -2.87
CA ASN A 384 -16.78 18.19 -1.49
C ASN A 384 -17.90 18.06 -0.44
N GLU A 385 -17.51 18.07 0.83
CA GLU A 385 -18.38 17.90 1.99
C GLU A 385 -19.53 18.91 2.11
N ASN A 386 -19.39 20.08 1.49
CA ASN A 386 -20.37 21.18 1.49
C ASN A 386 -21.35 21.11 0.31
N SER A 387 -21.15 20.19 -0.64
CA SER A 387 -21.98 20.08 -1.84
C SER A 387 -23.34 19.42 -1.56
N SER A 388 -24.30 19.62 -2.46
CA SER A 388 -25.57 18.89 -2.42
C SER A 388 -25.41 17.42 -2.83
N TRP A 389 -24.40 17.09 -3.65
CA TRP A 389 -24.23 15.76 -4.25
C TRP A 389 -23.56 14.74 -3.32
N ILE A 390 -22.72 15.17 -2.38
CA ILE A 390 -22.17 14.29 -1.33
C ILE A 390 -23.28 13.62 -0.49
N ALA A 391 -24.52 14.12 -0.54
CA ALA A 391 -25.71 13.44 -0.02
C ALA A 391 -25.94 12.06 -0.65
N VAL A 392 -25.70 11.88 -1.94
CA VAL A 392 -25.86 10.58 -2.63
C VAL A 392 -24.88 9.56 -2.05
N TRP A 393 -23.61 9.94 -1.88
CA TRP A 393 -22.61 9.07 -1.24
C TRP A 393 -22.96 8.77 0.24
N ARG A 394 -23.45 9.75 1.00
CA ARG A 394 -23.95 9.53 2.37
C ARG A 394 -25.09 8.52 2.41
N ASP A 395 -26.04 8.64 1.49
CA ASP A 395 -27.15 7.69 1.35
C ASP A 395 -26.64 6.30 0.99
N HIS A 396 -25.63 6.16 0.11
CA HIS A 396 -25.04 4.85 -0.21
C HIS A 396 -24.43 4.19 1.04
N VAL A 397 -23.57 4.87 1.78
CA VAL A 397 -22.97 4.32 3.03
C VAL A 397 -24.05 3.92 4.05
N THR A 398 -25.06 4.78 4.22
CA THR A 398 -26.18 4.54 5.17
C THR A 398 -27.07 3.36 4.73
N GLN A 399 -27.36 3.25 3.44
CA GLN A 399 -28.26 2.23 2.91
C GLN A 399 -27.55 0.89 2.74
N GLN A 400 -26.27 0.84 2.35
CA GLN A 400 -25.48 -0.40 2.32
C GLN A 400 -25.45 -1.04 3.71
N LYS A 401 -25.13 -0.26 4.76
CA LYS A 401 -25.24 -0.72 6.16
C LYS A 401 -26.63 -1.28 6.45
N ALA A 402 -27.67 -0.53 6.16
CA ALA A 402 -29.04 -0.94 6.45
C ALA A 402 -29.51 -2.17 5.65
N ARG A 403 -28.92 -2.49 4.48
CA ARG A 403 -29.20 -3.73 3.73
C ARG A 403 -28.38 -4.91 4.29
N ALA A 404 -27.13 -4.68 4.71
CA ALA A 404 -26.31 -5.69 5.36
C ALA A 404 -26.90 -6.15 6.71
N GLU A 405 -27.43 -5.22 7.52
CA GLU A 405 -28.10 -5.53 8.77
C GLU A 405 -29.38 -6.38 8.56
N GLU A 406 -30.14 -6.14 7.49
CA GLU A 406 -31.28 -7.00 7.10
C GLU A 406 -30.84 -8.41 6.67
N MET A 407 -29.60 -8.58 6.19
CA MET A 407 -28.99 -9.88 5.89
C MET A 407 -28.31 -10.53 7.12
N GLY A 408 -28.41 -9.92 8.31
CA GLY A 408 -27.74 -10.41 9.52
C GLY A 408 -26.21 -10.27 9.49
N LYS A 409 -25.67 -9.37 8.65
CA LYS A 409 -24.24 -9.11 8.48
C LYS A 409 -23.80 -7.82 9.19
N GLU A 410 -22.66 -7.88 9.85
CA GLU A 410 -21.90 -6.71 10.30
C GLU A 410 -21.35 -5.96 9.08
N TYR A 411 -21.41 -4.63 9.08
CA TYR A 411 -21.01 -3.82 7.93
C TYR A 411 -19.84 -2.89 8.27
N ILE A 412 -18.79 -2.96 7.45
CA ILE A 412 -17.59 -2.13 7.57
C ILE A 412 -17.17 -1.63 6.18
N VAL A 413 -16.67 -0.40 6.10
CA VAL A 413 -16.03 0.14 4.90
C VAL A 413 -14.51 -0.04 5.07
N PRO A 414 -13.87 -0.98 4.35
CA PRO A 414 -12.42 -1.20 4.47
C PRO A 414 -11.61 -0.07 3.82
N VAL A 415 -12.12 0.52 2.73
CA VAL A 415 -11.42 1.44 1.83
C VAL A 415 -12.41 2.47 1.30
N LEU A 416 -11.97 3.72 1.18
CA LEU A 416 -12.67 4.76 0.42
C LEU A 416 -12.15 4.79 -1.02
N HIS A 417 -13.02 4.89 -2.02
CA HIS A 417 -12.60 4.97 -3.43
C HIS A 417 -12.96 6.33 -4.02
N TYR A 418 -11.95 7.10 -4.46
CA TYR A 418 -12.16 8.41 -5.11
C TYR A 418 -11.49 8.48 -6.48
N GLY A 419 -12.24 8.96 -7.48
CA GLY A 419 -11.80 9.01 -8.87
C GLY A 419 -12.27 10.28 -9.58
N GLN A 420 -11.42 11.30 -9.59
CA GLN A 420 -11.73 12.61 -10.18
C GLN A 420 -10.45 13.42 -10.48
N GLY A 421 -10.55 14.40 -11.37
CA GLY A 421 -9.51 15.41 -11.60
C GLY A 421 -9.52 15.95 -13.03
N GLU A 422 -10.24 15.28 -13.93
CA GLU A 422 -10.39 15.66 -15.33
C GLU A 422 -11.12 17.01 -15.49
N SER A 423 -12.11 17.30 -14.64
CA SER A 423 -12.77 18.62 -14.61
C SER A 423 -11.96 19.72 -13.92
N ASP A 424 -10.89 19.38 -13.17
CA ASP A 424 -10.06 20.32 -12.42
C ASP A 424 -8.62 20.43 -12.96
N GLY A 425 -8.38 20.02 -14.21
CA GLY A 425 -7.04 19.99 -14.80
C GLY A 425 -6.28 21.32 -14.81
N GLY A 426 -6.98 22.45 -14.64
CA GLY A 426 -6.45 23.81 -14.48
C GLY A 426 -6.61 24.44 -13.09
N MET A 427 -7.11 23.72 -12.08
CA MET A 427 -7.08 24.17 -10.67
C MET A 427 -5.64 24.15 -10.15
N ASP A 428 -5.29 25.01 -9.19
CA ASP A 428 -4.02 24.90 -8.48
C ASP A 428 -3.87 23.57 -7.73
N GLU A 429 -2.64 23.03 -7.66
CA GLU A 429 -2.35 21.75 -7.03
C GLU A 429 -2.62 21.76 -5.52
N ILE A 430 -2.24 22.84 -4.82
CA ILE A 430 -2.37 22.95 -3.37
C ILE A 430 -3.85 23.17 -3.02
N VAL A 431 -4.55 24.04 -3.77
CA VAL A 431 -5.99 24.25 -3.62
C VAL A 431 -6.78 22.95 -3.84
N TRP A 432 -6.51 22.21 -4.92
CA TRP A 432 -7.18 20.94 -5.20
C TRP A 432 -6.87 19.89 -4.11
N ARG A 433 -5.59 19.77 -3.71
CA ARG A 433 -5.16 18.86 -2.63
C ARG A 433 -5.87 19.16 -1.31
N ASN A 434 -6.07 20.42 -0.96
CA ASN A 434 -6.74 20.80 0.29
C ASN A 434 -8.22 20.39 0.29
N TYR A 435 -8.94 20.56 -0.83
CA TYR A 435 -10.31 20.03 -0.95
C TYR A 435 -10.36 18.50 -0.86
N PHE A 436 -9.39 17.80 -1.47
CA PHE A 436 -9.32 16.34 -1.40
C PHE A 436 -9.06 15.82 0.02
N LEU A 437 -8.16 16.47 0.77
CA LEU A 437 -7.89 16.16 2.17
C LEU A 437 -9.12 16.43 3.08
N ALA A 438 -9.84 17.53 2.85
CA ALA A 438 -11.07 17.84 3.56
C ALA A 438 -12.17 16.79 3.30
N LEU A 439 -12.37 16.43 2.03
CA LEU A 439 -13.32 15.38 1.63
C LEU A 439 -12.95 14.01 2.22
N TYR A 440 -11.67 13.63 2.23
CA TYR A 440 -11.21 12.40 2.87
C TYR A 440 -11.54 12.38 4.37
N ALA A 441 -11.18 13.44 5.11
CA ALA A 441 -11.45 13.54 6.55
C ALA A 441 -12.96 13.49 6.84
N TYR A 442 -13.78 14.15 6.01
CA TYR A 442 -15.23 14.11 6.08
C TYR A 442 -15.78 12.69 5.84
N GLN A 443 -15.33 12.01 4.79
CA GLN A 443 -15.79 10.66 4.46
C GLN A 443 -15.41 9.64 5.53
N VAL A 444 -14.18 9.71 6.09
CA VAL A 444 -13.77 8.90 7.25
C VAL A 444 -14.70 9.14 8.45
N SER A 445 -14.94 10.40 8.80
CA SER A 445 -15.81 10.77 9.92
C SER A 445 -17.24 10.26 9.74
N PHE A 446 -17.81 10.43 8.54
CA PHE A 446 -19.15 9.94 8.21
C PHE A 446 -19.25 8.41 8.23
N VAL A 447 -18.27 7.71 7.66
CA VAL A 447 -18.20 6.24 7.74
C VAL A 447 -18.17 5.76 9.18
N LYS A 448 -17.31 6.33 10.04
CA LYS A 448 -17.24 5.91 11.45
C LYS A 448 -18.54 6.21 12.21
N SER A 449 -19.21 7.33 11.95
CA SER A 449 -20.47 7.68 12.63
C SER A 449 -21.67 6.81 12.18
N VAL A 450 -21.69 6.35 10.94
CA VAL A 450 -22.74 5.43 10.44
C VAL A 450 -22.49 3.98 10.87
N THR A 451 -21.25 3.50 10.79
CA THR A 451 -20.90 2.08 11.00
C THR A 451 -20.52 1.73 12.43
N GLY A 452 -20.05 2.71 13.22
CA GLY A 452 -19.38 2.45 14.50
C GLY A 452 -17.96 1.89 14.36
N GLN A 453 -17.41 1.76 13.14
CA GLN A 453 -16.11 1.14 12.94
C GLN A 453 -14.97 1.96 13.57
N LYS A 454 -14.06 1.29 14.29
CA LYS A 454 -12.82 1.93 14.78
C LYS A 454 -11.80 2.14 13.66
N TRP A 455 -11.78 1.23 12.69
CA TRP A 455 -10.92 1.25 11.50
C TRP A 455 -10.99 2.58 10.73
N THR A 456 -9.85 3.20 10.49
CA THR A 456 -9.72 4.34 9.56
C THR A 456 -9.47 3.79 8.16
N PRO A 457 -10.42 3.89 7.21
CA PRO A 457 -10.21 3.39 5.87
C PRO A 457 -9.22 4.29 5.11
N PRO A 458 -8.15 3.75 4.49
CA PRO A 458 -7.35 4.50 3.53
C PRO A 458 -8.18 4.80 2.27
N MET A 459 -7.70 5.72 1.45
CA MET A 459 -8.34 6.10 0.19
C MET A 459 -7.54 5.65 -1.03
N HIS A 460 -8.20 4.89 -1.90
CA HIS A 460 -7.67 4.39 -3.17
C HIS A 460 -8.14 5.28 -4.32
N THR A 461 -7.22 5.69 -5.19
CA THR A 461 -7.50 6.56 -6.34
C THR A 461 -6.82 6.06 -7.60
N TYR A 462 -7.34 6.44 -8.76
CA TYR A 462 -6.58 6.38 -10.01
C TYR A 462 -5.83 7.70 -10.22
N GLN A 463 -4.77 7.72 -11.03
CA GLN A 463 -4.23 8.98 -11.53
C GLN A 463 -4.93 9.38 -12.83
N ASN A 464 -5.58 10.54 -12.81
CA ASN A 464 -6.26 11.09 -13.99
C ASN A 464 -5.24 11.46 -15.09
N TRP A 465 -5.71 11.65 -16.33
CA TRP A 465 -4.84 11.97 -17.46
C TRP A 465 -4.10 13.31 -17.26
N ALA A 466 -2.95 13.44 -17.91
CA ALA A 466 -2.11 14.64 -17.85
C ALA A 466 -1.44 14.93 -19.20
N THR A 467 -1.20 16.21 -19.50
CA THR A 467 -0.72 16.67 -20.81
C THR A 467 0.32 17.78 -20.62
N GLY A 468 1.57 17.54 -21.02
CA GLY A 468 2.71 18.42 -20.76
C GLY A 468 2.80 18.85 -19.29
N ASN A 469 2.74 20.16 -19.02
CA ASN A 469 2.72 20.71 -17.66
C ASN A 469 1.33 20.71 -16.97
N ALA A 470 0.23 20.52 -17.72
CA ALA A 470 -1.15 20.62 -17.22
C ALA A 470 -1.60 19.40 -16.41
N SER A 471 -2.82 19.41 -15.86
CA SER A 471 -3.33 18.43 -14.89
C SER A 471 -2.51 18.45 -13.59
N ASN A 472 -2.91 19.35 -12.69
CA ASN A 472 -2.43 19.43 -11.33
C ASN A 472 -3.03 18.36 -10.38
N PRO A 473 -4.28 17.89 -10.51
CA PRO A 473 -4.80 16.77 -9.72
C PRO A 473 -3.93 15.51 -9.82
N ALA A 474 -3.39 15.21 -11.01
CA ALA A 474 -2.46 14.10 -11.22
C ALA A 474 -1.17 14.24 -10.38
N LYS A 475 -0.66 15.47 -10.20
CA LYS A 475 0.50 15.77 -9.34
C LYS A 475 0.13 15.64 -7.86
N ALA A 476 -1.04 16.17 -7.47
CA ALA A 476 -1.56 16.10 -6.11
C ALA A 476 -1.72 14.64 -5.64
N TYR A 477 -2.29 13.75 -6.45
CA TYR A 477 -2.37 12.31 -6.13
C TYR A 477 -1.00 11.67 -5.92
N LEU A 478 -0.04 11.94 -6.80
CA LEU A 478 1.31 11.39 -6.68
C LEU A 478 2.03 11.91 -5.42
N TRP A 479 1.89 13.21 -5.12
CA TRP A 479 2.42 13.79 -3.90
C TRP A 479 1.80 13.16 -2.65
N LEU A 480 0.48 12.98 -2.62
CA LEU A 480 -0.23 12.35 -1.50
C LEU A 480 0.20 10.89 -1.27
N ALA A 481 0.30 10.10 -2.34
CA ALA A 481 0.71 8.70 -2.27
C ALA A 481 2.19 8.52 -1.86
N ARG A 482 3.07 9.47 -2.17
CA ARG A 482 4.46 9.47 -1.70
C ARG A 482 4.60 9.88 -0.23
N ASN A 483 3.88 10.92 0.22
CA ASN A 483 4.06 11.49 1.57
C ASN A 483 3.23 10.76 2.63
N TYR A 484 2.10 10.14 2.25
CA TYR A 484 1.21 9.40 3.16
C TYR A 484 0.80 8.03 2.58
N PRO A 485 1.74 7.13 2.27
CA PRO A 485 1.47 5.87 1.57
C PRO A 485 0.52 4.92 2.31
N ASN A 486 0.47 5.01 3.64
CA ASN A 486 -0.47 4.25 4.48
C ASN A 486 -1.92 4.80 4.43
N THR A 487 -2.11 5.99 3.87
CA THR A 487 -3.39 6.73 3.86
C THR A 487 -3.95 6.87 2.44
N PHE A 488 -3.09 7.15 1.46
CA PHE A 488 -3.47 7.37 0.06
C PHE A 488 -2.70 6.42 -0.86
N ARG A 489 -3.42 5.61 -1.65
CA ARG A 489 -2.82 4.75 -2.67
C ARG A 489 -3.27 5.17 -4.05
N LEU A 490 -2.30 5.59 -4.87
CA LEU A 490 -2.44 5.67 -6.31
C LEU A 490 -2.39 4.24 -6.84
N VAL A 491 -3.55 3.72 -7.28
CA VAL A 491 -3.74 2.30 -7.62
C VAL A 491 -3.27 1.98 -9.05
N THR A 492 -3.56 2.86 -10.00
CA THR A 492 -3.07 2.77 -11.38
C THR A 492 -3.24 4.13 -12.09
N PRO A 493 -2.35 4.53 -13.01
CA PRO A 493 -2.64 5.59 -13.97
C PRO A 493 -3.64 5.10 -15.02
N LEU A 494 -4.47 6.00 -15.56
CA LEU A 494 -5.49 5.59 -16.54
C LEU A 494 -4.97 5.34 -17.96
N TYR A 495 -3.75 5.77 -18.32
CA TYR A 495 -3.36 5.94 -19.72
C TYR A 495 -3.27 4.62 -20.52
N HIS A 496 -3.01 3.49 -19.87
CA HIS A 496 -2.90 2.16 -20.52
C HIS A 496 -4.26 1.45 -20.68
N LEU A 497 -5.30 1.93 -19.98
CA LEU A 497 -6.59 1.27 -19.94
C LEU A 497 -7.40 1.51 -21.24
N PRO A 498 -8.04 0.47 -21.81
CA PRO A 498 -8.82 0.57 -23.04
C PRO A 498 -9.87 1.69 -23.03
N ARG A 499 -9.94 2.42 -24.15
CA ARG A 499 -10.76 3.62 -24.33
C ARG A 499 -12.08 3.32 -25.02
N ALA A 500 -13.04 4.21 -24.84
CA ALA A 500 -14.32 4.15 -25.56
C ALA A 500 -14.15 4.64 -27.00
N ASP A 501 -13.46 3.87 -27.84
CA ASP A 501 -13.07 4.28 -29.19
C ASP A 501 -14.28 4.68 -30.06
N TYR A 502 -15.43 4.00 -29.87
CA TYR A 502 -16.71 4.32 -30.52
C TYR A 502 -17.21 5.76 -30.23
N ALA A 503 -16.84 6.32 -29.08
CA ALA A 503 -17.15 7.70 -28.69
C ALA A 503 -16.02 8.68 -29.08
N SER A 504 -14.81 8.17 -29.34
CA SER A 504 -13.63 8.93 -29.77
C SER A 504 -13.29 10.17 -28.91
N ASP A 505 -13.71 10.19 -27.64
CA ASP A 505 -13.60 11.37 -26.77
C ASP A 505 -12.29 11.48 -25.97
N GLY A 506 -11.39 10.49 -26.12
CA GLY A 506 -10.06 10.45 -25.50
C GLY A 506 -10.03 10.47 -23.97
N THR A 507 -11.20 10.38 -23.33
CA THR A 507 -11.40 10.64 -21.90
C THR A 507 -11.97 9.42 -21.20
N HIS A 508 -13.01 8.81 -21.77
CA HIS A 508 -13.72 7.70 -21.15
C HIS A 508 -13.12 6.34 -21.50
N LEU A 509 -13.21 5.41 -20.53
CA LEU A 509 -12.83 4.01 -20.71
C LEU A 509 -13.96 3.26 -21.41
N SER A 510 -13.63 2.21 -22.15
CA SER A 510 -14.64 1.24 -22.61
C SER A 510 -15.19 0.43 -21.43
N ASN A 511 -16.19 -0.41 -21.70
CA ASN A 511 -16.64 -1.44 -20.76
C ASN A 511 -15.47 -2.31 -20.23
N ILE A 512 -14.58 -2.76 -21.13
CA ILE A 512 -13.36 -3.49 -20.80
C ILE A 512 -12.46 -2.66 -19.88
N GLY A 513 -12.14 -1.42 -20.25
CA GLY A 513 -11.28 -0.54 -19.45
C GLY A 513 -11.85 -0.21 -18.06
N SER A 514 -13.17 -0.02 -17.98
CA SER A 514 -13.91 0.21 -16.73
C SER A 514 -13.83 -1.00 -15.78
N LYS A 515 -14.10 -2.22 -16.29
CA LYS A 515 -13.95 -3.47 -15.53
C LYS A 515 -12.49 -3.70 -15.10
N HIS A 516 -11.54 -3.42 -16.00
CA HIS A 516 -10.11 -3.59 -15.75
C HIS A 516 -9.57 -2.64 -14.67
N LEU A 517 -9.97 -1.36 -14.70
CA LEU A 517 -9.75 -0.40 -13.60
C LEU A 517 -10.31 -0.96 -12.28
N GLY A 518 -11.51 -1.55 -12.34
CA GLY A 518 -12.10 -2.26 -11.22
C GLY A 518 -11.16 -3.31 -10.63
N CYS A 519 -10.60 -4.20 -11.46
CA CYS A 519 -9.71 -5.26 -10.99
C CYS A 519 -8.47 -4.72 -10.24
N TYR A 520 -7.86 -3.61 -10.69
CA TYR A 520 -6.78 -2.94 -9.94
C TYR A 520 -7.25 -2.43 -8.56
N LEU A 521 -8.44 -1.81 -8.49
CA LEU A 521 -9.04 -1.35 -7.22
C LEU A 521 -9.33 -2.53 -6.29
N GLY A 522 -9.83 -3.64 -6.83
CA GLY A 522 -10.11 -4.89 -6.09
C GLY A 522 -8.85 -5.51 -5.50
N ARG A 523 -7.76 -5.57 -6.28
CA ARG A 523 -6.44 -6.00 -5.78
C ARG A 523 -5.95 -5.11 -4.65
N ALA A 524 -5.99 -3.80 -4.86
CA ALA A 524 -5.54 -2.84 -3.85
C ALA A 524 -6.32 -2.97 -2.54
N SER A 525 -7.65 -3.14 -2.62
CA SER A 525 -8.51 -3.36 -1.44
C SER A 525 -8.29 -4.72 -0.76
N ALA A 526 -7.91 -5.75 -1.51
CA ALA A 526 -7.51 -7.04 -0.93
C ALA A 526 -6.21 -6.92 -0.12
N ASP A 527 -5.23 -6.14 -0.60
CA ASP A 527 -3.99 -5.90 0.16
C ASP A 527 -4.29 -5.27 1.54
N VAL A 528 -5.22 -4.31 1.60
CA VAL A 528 -5.67 -3.66 2.86
C VAL A 528 -6.38 -4.65 3.79
N VAL A 529 -7.38 -5.37 3.29
CA VAL A 529 -8.21 -6.27 4.10
C VAL A 529 -7.40 -7.46 4.64
N LEU A 530 -6.48 -7.99 3.84
CA LEU A 530 -5.61 -9.10 4.22
C LEU A 530 -4.33 -8.64 4.96
N SER A 531 -4.14 -7.32 5.13
CA SER A 531 -2.93 -6.71 5.71
C SER A 531 -1.63 -7.16 5.01
N ARG A 532 -1.66 -7.33 3.68
CA ARG A 532 -0.50 -7.64 2.86
C ARG A 532 0.42 -6.41 2.72
N PRO A 533 1.73 -6.60 2.51
CA PRO A 533 2.60 -5.52 2.04
C PRO A 533 2.06 -4.89 0.75
N MET A 534 2.15 -3.57 0.63
CA MET A 534 1.71 -2.83 -0.56
C MET A 534 2.81 -2.89 -1.64
N THR A 535 3.11 -4.09 -2.15
CA THR A 535 4.13 -4.30 -3.21
C THR A 535 3.62 -3.97 -4.61
N ASN A 536 2.30 -4.07 -4.82
CA ASN A 536 1.66 -3.98 -6.12
C ASN A 536 1.40 -2.51 -6.51
N PHE A 537 2.48 -1.74 -6.71
CA PHE A 537 2.50 -0.43 -7.36
C PHE A 537 3.90 -0.13 -7.95
N ILE A 538 4.00 0.89 -8.81
CA ILE A 538 5.25 1.61 -9.08
C ILE A 538 5.16 3.00 -8.47
N MET A 539 6.20 3.42 -7.74
CA MET A 539 6.34 4.78 -7.26
C MET A 539 7.66 5.40 -7.76
N PRO A 540 7.62 6.38 -8.69
CA PRO A 540 8.81 7.11 -9.11
C PRO A 540 9.33 7.99 -7.96
N GLY A 541 10.64 7.95 -7.74
CA GLY A 541 11.36 8.88 -6.86
C GLY A 541 11.59 10.23 -7.54
N LYS A 542 12.63 10.96 -7.10
CA LYS A 542 13.13 12.16 -7.78
C LYS A 542 14.24 11.79 -8.75
N PRO A 543 14.27 12.36 -9.97
CA PRO A 543 15.42 12.22 -10.87
C PRO A 543 16.70 12.77 -10.23
N VAL A 544 17.80 12.06 -10.45
CA VAL A 544 19.14 12.38 -9.98
C VAL A 544 20.06 12.57 -11.18
N TYR A 545 20.74 13.72 -11.24
CA TYR A 545 21.78 13.99 -12.21
C TYR A 545 23.05 13.21 -11.83
N GLU A 546 23.53 12.36 -12.74
CA GLU A 546 24.72 11.53 -12.54
C GLU A 546 25.91 12.03 -13.37
N SER A 547 25.65 12.50 -14.59
CA SER A 547 26.63 13.21 -15.43
C SER A 547 25.91 14.23 -16.32
N ASP A 548 26.71 15.02 -17.06
CA ASP A 548 26.26 15.95 -18.12
C ASP A 548 25.34 15.32 -19.17
N THR A 549 25.34 14.00 -19.27
CA THR A 549 24.66 13.20 -20.29
C THR A 549 23.72 12.15 -19.68
N ARG A 550 23.62 12.05 -18.35
CA ARG A 550 22.95 10.92 -17.68
C ARG A 550 22.13 11.35 -16.46
N ILE A 551 20.85 10.99 -16.47
CA ILE A 551 19.90 11.17 -15.37
C ILE A 551 19.37 9.79 -14.96
N ARG A 552 19.48 9.44 -13.67
CA ARG A 552 18.85 8.23 -13.10
C ARG A 552 17.57 8.59 -12.36
N ILE A 553 16.53 7.79 -12.53
CA ILE A 553 15.25 7.94 -11.85
C ILE A 553 14.99 6.66 -11.05
N PRO A 554 15.16 6.69 -9.71
CA PRO A 554 14.85 5.54 -8.87
C PRO A 554 13.34 5.30 -8.80
N HIS A 555 12.94 4.03 -8.74
CA HIS A 555 11.55 3.63 -8.61
C HIS A 555 11.42 2.56 -7.52
N ALA A 556 10.39 2.67 -6.67
CA ALA A 556 9.98 1.57 -5.81
C ALA A 556 8.94 0.71 -6.55
N SER A 557 9.17 -0.60 -6.62
CA SER A 557 8.21 -1.59 -7.14
C SER A 557 8.49 -2.97 -6.54
N GLY A 558 7.43 -3.75 -6.30
CA GLY A 558 7.55 -5.14 -5.84
C GLY A 558 8.28 -6.02 -6.85
N PHE A 559 7.89 -5.96 -8.12
CA PHE A 559 8.47 -6.79 -9.18
C PHE A 559 9.60 -6.05 -9.93
N PRO A 560 10.42 -6.73 -10.75
CA PRO A 560 11.26 -6.09 -11.76
C PRO A 560 10.48 -5.13 -12.67
N LEU A 561 11.17 -4.20 -13.32
CA LEU A 561 10.59 -3.26 -14.27
C LEU A 561 10.78 -3.73 -15.72
N GLN A 562 9.89 -3.28 -16.61
CA GLN A 562 10.01 -3.45 -18.06
C GLN A 562 9.45 -2.22 -18.80
N LEU A 563 9.82 -2.08 -20.06
CA LEU A 563 9.20 -1.14 -21.00
C LEU A 563 8.34 -1.92 -21.98
N THR A 564 7.13 -1.45 -22.28
CA THR A 564 6.25 -2.05 -23.30
C THR A 564 6.56 -1.63 -24.73
N GLU A 565 7.46 -0.67 -24.95
CA GLU A 565 7.93 -0.15 -26.25
C GLU A 565 6.80 0.31 -27.21
N THR A 566 5.68 0.73 -26.63
CA THR A 566 4.46 1.17 -27.32
C THR A 566 4.36 2.69 -27.54
N THR A 567 5.17 3.48 -26.83
CA THR A 567 5.09 4.94 -26.80
C THR A 567 6.40 5.57 -27.25
N ALA A 568 6.32 6.65 -28.03
CA ALA A 568 7.50 7.43 -28.40
C ALA A 568 8.29 7.86 -27.14
N GLN A 569 9.61 7.67 -27.17
CA GLN A 569 10.53 7.90 -26.03
C GLN A 569 10.13 7.16 -24.73
N SER A 570 9.39 6.04 -24.84
CA SER A 570 8.78 5.33 -23.72
C SER A 570 7.90 6.20 -22.80
N GLY A 571 7.48 7.38 -23.26
CA GLY A 571 6.76 8.39 -22.49
C GLY A 571 7.63 9.39 -21.72
N TYR A 572 8.96 9.37 -21.85
CA TYR A 572 9.90 10.27 -21.16
C TYR A 572 10.28 11.49 -22.00
N LYS A 573 10.18 12.69 -21.41
CA LYS A 573 10.73 13.94 -21.97
C LYS A 573 11.65 14.60 -20.95
N VAL A 574 12.79 15.12 -21.40
CA VAL A 574 13.70 15.93 -20.57
C VAL A 574 13.72 17.35 -21.11
N LEU A 575 13.75 18.33 -20.22
CA LEU A 575 13.79 19.75 -20.53
C LEU A 575 14.99 20.41 -19.84
N THR A 576 15.52 21.46 -20.45
CA THR A 576 16.58 22.33 -19.92
C THR A 576 16.15 23.79 -20.09
N GLY A 577 16.02 24.55 -18.99
CA GLY A 577 15.49 25.93 -19.04
C GLY A 577 14.06 26.05 -19.58
N GLY A 578 13.31 24.94 -19.63
CA GLY A 578 11.97 24.83 -20.21
C GLY A 578 11.91 24.32 -21.65
N GLU A 579 13.02 24.36 -22.40
CA GLU A 579 13.14 23.87 -23.77
C GLU A 579 13.52 22.38 -23.83
N ASP A 580 13.34 21.73 -24.98
CA ASP A 580 13.64 20.30 -25.17
C ASP A 580 15.15 20.00 -25.07
N ALA A 581 15.55 19.12 -24.15
CA ALA A 581 16.96 18.73 -23.97
C ALA A 581 17.48 17.77 -25.06
N GLY A 582 16.59 17.26 -25.91
CA GLY A 582 16.87 16.24 -26.91
C GLY A 582 16.28 14.87 -26.52
N VAL A 583 16.11 14.02 -27.53
CA VAL A 583 15.54 12.67 -27.38
C VAL A 583 16.45 11.79 -26.52
N PRO A 584 16.02 11.35 -25.31
CA PRO A 584 16.84 10.47 -24.48
C PRO A 584 16.79 9.04 -24.99
N VAL A 585 17.90 8.31 -24.84
CA VAL A 585 17.88 6.84 -24.83
C VAL A 585 17.40 6.42 -23.43
N VAL A 586 16.31 5.65 -23.39
CA VAL A 586 15.71 5.15 -22.15
C VAL A 586 16.17 3.71 -21.93
N THR A 587 16.72 3.43 -20.75
CA THR A 587 17.14 2.07 -20.34
C THR A 587 16.76 1.79 -18.89
N LEU A 588 16.80 0.52 -18.49
CA LEU A 588 16.63 0.08 -17.11
C LEU A 588 17.98 -0.44 -16.59
N ASP A 589 18.28 -0.20 -15.32
CA ASP A 589 19.41 -0.83 -14.63
C ASP A 589 18.97 -2.03 -13.77
N GLU A 590 19.96 -2.79 -13.29
CA GLU A 590 19.78 -3.97 -12.45
C GLU A 590 19.09 -3.69 -11.10
N TYR A 591 19.03 -2.42 -10.67
CA TYR A 591 18.45 -1.97 -9.39
C TYR A 591 17.05 -1.37 -9.55
N LYS A 592 16.34 -1.66 -10.65
CA LYS A 592 15.00 -1.13 -10.96
C LYS A 592 14.95 0.41 -11.09
N ASN A 593 16.06 1.07 -11.48
CA ASN A 593 16.01 2.48 -11.86
C ASN A 593 15.83 2.61 -13.39
N VAL A 594 15.30 3.76 -13.82
CA VAL A 594 15.34 4.19 -15.23
C VAL A 594 16.56 5.08 -15.42
N ILE A 595 17.36 4.79 -16.45
CA ILE A 595 18.47 5.64 -16.89
C ILE A 595 18.05 6.35 -18.18
N LEU A 596 18.09 7.67 -18.16
CA LEU A 596 17.93 8.52 -19.33
C LEU A 596 19.31 9.03 -19.76
N THR A 597 19.75 8.61 -20.95
CA THR A 597 21.00 9.08 -21.56
C THR A 597 20.68 10.10 -22.65
N LEU A 598 21.15 11.34 -22.48
CA LEU A 598 20.89 12.46 -23.38
C LEU A 598 21.86 12.48 -24.58
N PRO A 599 21.45 13.00 -25.74
CA PRO A 599 22.26 13.00 -26.96
C PRO A 599 23.35 14.09 -26.98
N GLN A 600 23.38 14.96 -25.96
CA GLN A 600 24.28 16.10 -25.81
C GLN A 600 24.47 16.42 -24.33
N SER A 601 25.62 17.01 -23.97
CA SER A 601 25.90 17.50 -22.62
C SER A 601 24.96 18.64 -22.22
N VAL A 602 24.38 18.57 -21.03
CA VAL A 602 23.52 19.60 -20.43
C VAL A 602 24.06 20.04 -19.06
N SER A 603 23.73 21.28 -18.66
CA SER A 603 23.91 21.72 -17.27
C SER A 603 22.92 20.97 -16.37
N PRO A 604 23.24 20.69 -15.09
CA PRO A 604 22.25 20.23 -14.10
C PRO A 604 21.22 21.31 -13.74
N GLU A 605 21.52 22.58 -14.03
CA GLU A 605 20.65 23.73 -13.73
C GLU A 605 19.40 23.71 -14.62
N ASP A 606 18.24 23.98 -14.02
CA ASP A 606 16.91 24.01 -14.66
C ASP A 606 16.51 22.76 -15.48
N LEU A 607 17.07 21.59 -15.14
CA LEU A 607 16.62 20.32 -15.71
C LEU A 607 15.29 19.85 -15.12
N VAL A 608 14.35 19.43 -15.98
CA VAL A 608 13.06 18.86 -15.60
C VAL A 608 12.77 17.61 -16.41
N VAL A 609 12.41 16.50 -15.74
CA VAL A 609 11.88 15.30 -16.39
C VAL A 609 10.36 15.31 -16.33
N ARG A 610 9.71 15.04 -17.46
CA ARG A 610 8.30 14.65 -17.54
C ARG A 610 8.19 13.18 -17.93
N TYR A 611 7.19 12.50 -17.37
CA TYR A 611 6.83 11.15 -17.77
C TYR A 611 5.31 11.01 -17.95
N ALA A 612 4.93 10.24 -18.97
CA ALA A 612 3.54 9.94 -19.36
C ALA A 612 2.66 11.20 -19.56
N ARG A 613 3.23 12.22 -20.19
CA ARG A 613 2.63 13.57 -20.36
C ARG A 613 2.72 14.17 -21.76
N ASP A 614 3.76 13.83 -22.52
CA ASP A 614 4.09 14.54 -23.78
C ASP A 614 3.95 13.65 -25.03
N TYR A 615 3.86 12.34 -24.85
CA TYR A 615 3.78 11.33 -25.91
C TYR A 615 2.63 10.34 -25.67
N LYS A 616 2.19 9.64 -26.72
CA LYS A 616 1.23 8.52 -26.64
C LYS A 616 1.45 7.52 -27.79
N PRO A 617 0.99 6.27 -27.67
CA PRO A 617 1.04 5.29 -28.76
C PRO A 617 0.34 5.75 -30.04
N GLU A 618 0.81 5.27 -31.18
CA GLU A 618 0.19 5.52 -32.47
C GLU A 618 -1.23 4.89 -32.55
N GLY A 619 -2.13 5.53 -33.29
CA GLY A 619 -3.53 5.11 -33.42
C GLY A 619 -4.44 5.35 -32.20
N ILE A 620 -3.90 5.60 -31.00
CA ILE A 620 -4.69 5.70 -29.77
C ILE A 620 -5.32 7.09 -29.55
N VAL A 621 -6.63 7.10 -29.36
CA VAL A 621 -7.41 8.29 -28.99
C VAL A 621 -7.34 8.50 -27.47
N LEU A 622 -6.47 9.42 -27.06
CA LEU A 622 -6.19 9.80 -25.67
C LEU A 622 -5.92 11.31 -25.61
N ASN A 623 -6.47 11.99 -24.59
CA ASN A 623 -6.34 13.45 -24.38
C ASN A 623 -5.13 13.83 -23.50
N GLY A 624 -4.56 12.87 -22.78
CA GLY A 624 -3.28 12.98 -22.09
C GLY A 624 -2.15 12.26 -22.81
N GLY A 625 -0.98 12.28 -22.20
CA GLY A 625 0.12 11.38 -22.53
C GLY A 625 -0.03 9.99 -21.91
N ALA A 626 0.88 9.12 -22.30
CA ALA A 626 1.06 7.75 -21.83
C ALA A 626 2.56 7.43 -21.74
N GLY A 627 2.92 6.32 -21.11
CA GLY A 627 4.31 5.87 -21.02
C GLY A 627 4.43 4.37 -20.77
N ASP A 628 5.56 3.80 -21.15
CA ASP A 628 5.71 2.35 -21.31
C ASP A 628 6.21 1.63 -20.05
N LEU A 629 6.59 2.36 -18.98
CA LEU A 629 7.12 1.76 -17.77
C LEU A 629 6.03 1.05 -16.97
N CYS A 630 6.14 -0.26 -16.89
CA CYS A 630 5.37 -1.11 -15.99
C CYS A 630 6.26 -2.13 -15.28
N ASP A 631 5.71 -2.83 -14.28
CA ASP A 631 6.40 -3.91 -13.57
C ASP A 631 6.19 -5.26 -14.28
N THR A 632 6.85 -6.32 -13.82
CA THR A 632 6.72 -7.69 -14.36
C THR A 632 5.73 -8.56 -13.57
N ASP A 633 4.76 -7.97 -12.88
CA ASP A 633 3.76 -8.71 -12.10
C ASP A 633 3.02 -9.74 -12.99
N PRO A 634 3.04 -11.05 -12.62
CA PRO A 634 2.37 -12.11 -13.37
C PRO A 634 0.83 -12.12 -13.19
N SER A 635 0.28 -11.28 -12.30
CA SER A 635 -1.16 -11.16 -12.06
C SER A 635 -1.93 -10.88 -13.35
N THR A 636 -2.98 -11.67 -13.59
CA THR A 636 -3.85 -11.54 -14.77
C THR A 636 -5.33 -11.68 -14.39
N VAL A 637 -6.21 -11.21 -15.28
CA VAL A 637 -7.67 -11.34 -15.16
C VAL A 637 -8.29 -11.55 -16.54
N ILE A 638 -9.32 -12.38 -16.65
CA ILE A 638 -10.07 -12.58 -17.89
C ILE A 638 -11.20 -11.53 -17.98
N ILE A 639 -11.23 -10.77 -19.07
CA ILE A 639 -12.26 -9.76 -19.35
C ILE A 639 -12.67 -9.87 -20.82
N SER A 640 -13.95 -10.13 -21.09
CA SER A 640 -14.47 -10.38 -22.44
C SER A 640 -13.71 -11.51 -23.15
N ASP A 641 -13.52 -12.63 -22.44
CA ASP A 641 -12.78 -13.84 -22.83
C ASP A 641 -11.28 -13.68 -23.15
N GLU A 642 -10.75 -12.45 -23.07
CA GLU A 642 -9.32 -12.16 -23.24
C GLU A 642 -8.60 -12.11 -21.88
N LEU A 643 -7.42 -12.74 -21.81
CA LEU A 643 -6.52 -12.65 -20.66
C LEU A 643 -5.80 -11.31 -20.65
N ARG A 644 -6.00 -10.52 -19.60
CA ARG A 644 -5.43 -9.16 -19.46
C ARG A 644 -4.54 -9.06 -18.23
N SER A 645 -3.43 -8.35 -18.40
CA SER A 645 -2.41 -8.14 -17.37
C SER A 645 -2.85 -7.15 -16.30
N LEU A 646 -2.37 -7.34 -15.06
CA LEU A 646 -2.53 -6.40 -13.94
C LEU A 646 -1.19 -5.79 -13.48
N ARG A 647 -0.17 -5.76 -14.35
CA ARG A 647 1.09 -5.05 -14.11
C ARG A 647 0.87 -3.64 -13.60
N SER A 648 1.62 -3.23 -12.58
CA SER A 648 1.58 -1.85 -12.12
C SER A 648 2.24 -0.95 -13.17
N TYR A 649 1.50 0.03 -13.68
CA TYR A 649 2.05 1.07 -14.57
C TYR A 649 2.52 2.28 -13.75
N CYS A 650 3.64 2.89 -14.15
CA CYS A 650 4.19 4.05 -13.45
C CYS A 650 3.25 5.26 -13.58
N PRO A 651 2.91 5.98 -12.49
CA PRO A 651 2.15 7.22 -12.58
C PRO A 651 2.91 8.31 -13.35
N SER A 652 2.18 9.16 -14.08
CA SER A 652 2.74 10.35 -14.73
C SER A 652 3.33 11.31 -13.70
N PHE A 653 4.45 11.96 -14.04
CA PHE A 653 5.11 12.90 -13.15
C PHE A 653 5.78 14.06 -13.89
N VAL A 654 6.06 15.13 -13.16
CA VAL A 654 6.97 16.22 -13.56
C VAL A 654 7.84 16.50 -12.35
N GLU A 655 9.16 16.36 -12.50
CA GLU A 655 10.13 16.54 -11.41
C GLU A 655 11.33 17.34 -11.90
N THR A 656 11.76 18.32 -11.12
CA THR A 656 13.09 18.94 -11.28
C THR A 656 14.17 17.91 -10.92
N VAL A 657 15.20 17.82 -11.75
CA VAL A 657 16.34 16.93 -11.47
C VAL A 657 17.12 17.46 -10.27
N THR A 658 17.48 16.58 -9.35
CA THR A 658 18.34 16.90 -8.21
C THR A 658 19.78 16.48 -8.48
N LEU A 659 20.75 17.29 -8.03
CA LEU A 659 22.15 16.86 -8.01
C LEU A 659 22.31 15.64 -7.09
N SER A 660 23.10 14.66 -7.52
CA SER A 660 23.57 13.61 -6.63
C SER A 660 24.30 14.22 -5.43
N ARG A 661 23.98 13.76 -4.21
CA ARG A 661 24.79 14.06 -3.04
C ARG A 661 26.00 13.13 -3.04
N VAL A 662 27.17 13.72 -3.24
CA VAL A 662 28.49 13.11 -3.01
C VAL A 662 28.72 12.97 -1.50
#